data_AF-A0AAU5RVA2-F1
#
_entry.id   AF-A0AAU5RVA2-F1
#
_cell.length_a   1.000
_cell.length_b   1.000
_cell.length_c   1.000
_cell.angle_alpha   90.00
_cell.angle_beta   90.00
_cell.angle_gamma   90.00
#
_symmetry.space_group_name_H-M   'P 1'
#
loop_
_entity.id
_entity.type
_entity.pdbx_description
1 polymer ?
#
loop_
_entity_poly.entity_id
_entity_poly.type
_entity_poly.pdbx_seq_one_letter_code
_entity_poly.pdbx_strand_id
1 'polypeptide(L)'
;MPLGRRARSAVAVAAAAVLLPLFGAGTAHAAAAPGSLQQAFTDAAGKYGVPSSVLLGVSYMESRWDGHQGMPSVTGGYGPMHLTDARTALTDFPVKQVGDGGDDGRGDDSRPLITPAQAAAPATAAFPANLTTVRRAATLTGLPSAELRDTPAANVAGGAALLAAEQRELGEPLSADPADWYAAVARYSGADDRDTADSFADDVFDVIRQGQARTTDSGQRVALAAVPGLAPAADQAAKVGLRADNDAGTECPPGLGCEWVPAPYQEIGGGDYGNYDLADRPNDEKIDTIVIHDTEGSWATSLKLVQDPTYLAWHYTVRSSDGHIAQHVKTQDVGWQAGNWYTNAKSIGVEHEGFLTDPDAWYTEAMYRSSARLVRYLAQKYDVPLNRQHILGHDNVPGPTGSYVPGMHTDPGPYWDWAHYMALLGAPIHPTAGAWGGEVTIDPDYATNQPVYTGCTTAGATCPAHGSDAVRLYTAPSEDAPLVQDVALHGATGASTTDVNDVGARASTGQQYAVAGRQGDWTAIWYLGQKAWFHNPKANPTAVDATGLVVTPKKGLASIPVYGRAYPEASAFPAGVPVQALTPMPYSIPAGQRYVVGGAVHGEYYYSVTFDPASHQVVRGKNVYYEIQLGHRVEYVLASDVALVPSALP
;
A
#
# COMPACT_ATOMS: atom_id res chain seq x y z
N MET A 1 36.05 59.81 54.43
CA MET A 1 36.93 59.10 55.38
C MET A 1 36.92 57.62 55.06
N PRO A 2 38.05 56.92 55.16
CA PRO A 2 38.64 56.28 53.98
C PRO A 2 39.13 54.83 54.22
N LEU A 3 39.82 54.29 53.20
CA LEU A 3 40.82 53.21 53.23
C LEU A 3 40.25 51.77 53.13
N GLY A 4 40.66 50.90 52.21
CA GLY A 4 41.73 50.93 51.21
C GLY A 4 42.62 49.69 51.31
N ARG A 5 42.82 49.00 50.16
CA ARG A 5 44.02 48.24 49.67
C ARG A 5 43.54 47.24 48.60
N ARG A 6 43.75 47.47 47.28
CA ARG A 6 44.97 47.22 46.45
C ARG A 6 45.58 45.84 46.73
N ALA A 7 45.79 44.93 45.78
CA ALA A 7 46.42 45.10 44.46
C ALA A 7 46.06 43.93 43.49
N ARG A 8 45.87 44.21 42.19
CA ARG A 8 46.71 43.80 41.01
C ARG A 8 46.73 42.27 40.76
N SER A 9 46.33 41.76 39.60
CA SER A 9 46.96 42.01 38.30
C SER A 9 46.03 41.71 37.11
N ALA A 10 46.33 42.38 36.00
CA ALA A 10 45.61 42.41 34.73
C ALA A 10 45.95 41.23 33.81
N VAL A 11 45.00 40.85 32.95
CA VAL A 11 45.25 40.46 31.55
C VAL A 11 44.11 41.05 30.69
N ALA A 12 44.51 41.79 29.65
CA ALA A 12 43.68 42.35 28.58
C ALA A 12 43.24 41.23 27.60
N VAL A 13 42.17 41.33 26.80
CA VAL A 13 42.03 42.09 25.53
C VAL A 13 40.56 41.85 25.10
N ALA A 14 39.72 42.88 24.93
CA ALA A 14 39.31 43.54 23.67
C ALA A 14 38.76 42.56 22.60
N ALA A 15 37.72 42.83 21.81
CA ALA A 15 36.77 43.91 21.64
C ALA A 15 35.53 43.31 20.96
N ALA A 16 34.36 43.88 21.22
CA ALA A 16 33.10 43.46 20.62
C ALA A 16 33.06 43.75 19.11
N ALA A 17 32.79 42.71 18.30
CA ALA A 17 32.32 42.87 16.93
C ALA A 17 30.84 42.46 16.91
N VAL A 18 29.97 43.45 16.70
CA VAL A 18 28.53 43.26 16.47
C VAL A 18 28.36 42.68 15.07
N LEU A 19 27.91 41.43 14.97
CA LEU A 19 27.40 40.85 13.73
C LEU A 19 25.88 40.93 13.75
N LEU A 20 25.33 41.85 12.95
CA LEU A 20 23.92 41.88 12.56
C LEU A 20 23.64 40.68 11.63
N PRO A 21 22.54 39.92 11.80
CA PRO A 21 22.10 38.97 10.80
C PRO A 21 21.39 39.73 9.67
N LEU A 22 22.01 39.78 8.50
CA LEU A 22 21.36 40.15 7.26
C LEU A 22 20.38 39.03 6.87
N PHE A 23 19.08 39.24 7.08
CA PHE A 23 18.04 38.49 6.39
C PHE A 23 18.02 38.90 4.93
N GLY A 24 18.83 38.24 4.11
CA GLY A 24 18.73 38.24 2.66
C GLY A 24 17.97 37.00 2.22
N ALA A 25 16.73 37.17 1.77
CA ALA A 25 16.03 36.18 0.97
C ALA A 25 16.78 36.05 -0.36
N GLY A 26 17.53 34.96 -0.50
CA GLY A 26 18.18 34.57 -1.75
C GLY A 26 18.12 33.06 -1.83
N THR A 27 17.21 32.53 -2.63
CA THR A 27 17.24 31.14 -3.10
C THR A 27 18.46 30.98 -4.01
N ALA A 28 19.63 30.77 -3.42
CA ALA A 28 20.79 30.31 -4.17
C ALA A 28 20.48 28.89 -4.65
N HIS A 29 20.14 28.77 -5.94
CA HIS A 29 20.16 27.49 -6.65
C HIS A 29 21.60 26.97 -6.57
N ALA A 30 21.85 25.98 -5.73
CA ALA A 30 23.08 25.22 -5.83
C ALA A 30 23.10 24.60 -7.24
N ALA A 31 24.11 24.93 -8.04
CA ALA A 31 24.26 24.34 -9.36
C ALA A 31 24.38 22.82 -9.21
N ALA A 32 23.63 22.07 -10.04
CA ALA A 32 23.66 20.61 -10.01
C ALA A 32 25.09 20.11 -10.24
N ALA A 33 25.49 19.06 -9.50
CA ALA A 33 26.80 18.46 -9.72
C ALA A 33 26.86 17.84 -11.13
N PRO A 34 27.97 17.99 -11.88
CA PRO A 34 28.14 17.34 -13.18
C PRO A 34 27.90 15.83 -13.08
N GLY A 35 27.07 15.28 -13.97
CA GLY A 35 26.71 13.85 -13.98
C GLY A 35 25.60 13.45 -13.00
N SER A 36 24.97 14.39 -12.30
CA SER A 36 23.78 14.12 -11.47
C SER A 36 22.50 13.95 -12.31
N LEU A 37 21.51 13.28 -11.76
CA LEU A 37 20.18 13.10 -12.34
C LEU A 37 19.47 14.45 -12.55
N GLN A 38 19.63 15.40 -11.61
CA GLN A 38 19.16 16.77 -11.78
C GLN A 38 19.76 17.44 -13.05
N GLN A 39 21.05 17.21 -13.32
CA GLN A 39 21.68 17.70 -14.54
C GLN A 39 21.12 16.98 -15.77
N ALA A 40 20.89 15.67 -15.71
CA ALA A 40 20.27 14.92 -16.81
C ALA A 40 18.88 15.45 -17.20
N PHE A 41 18.05 15.83 -16.21
CA PHE A 41 16.79 16.53 -16.46
C PHE A 41 16.99 17.87 -17.18
N THR A 42 17.98 18.65 -16.73
CA THR A 42 18.30 19.96 -17.32
C THR A 42 18.78 19.80 -18.78
N ASP A 43 19.65 18.83 -19.03
CA ASP A 43 20.21 18.57 -20.36
C ASP A 43 19.13 18.06 -21.33
N ALA A 44 18.29 17.12 -20.89
CA ALA A 44 17.18 16.59 -21.68
C ALA A 44 16.14 17.68 -21.98
N ALA A 45 15.76 18.50 -20.98
CA ALA A 45 14.88 19.63 -21.16
C ALA A 45 15.39 20.59 -22.24
N GLY A 46 16.67 20.98 -22.17
CA GLY A 46 17.29 21.84 -23.17
C GLY A 46 17.38 21.22 -24.57
N LYS A 47 17.69 19.93 -24.66
CA LYS A 47 17.82 19.21 -25.95
C LYS A 47 16.49 19.02 -26.67
N TYR A 48 15.43 18.69 -25.94
CA TYR A 48 14.12 18.34 -26.52
C TYR A 48 13.12 19.50 -26.48
N GLY A 49 13.47 20.62 -25.85
CA GLY A 49 12.62 21.81 -25.74
C GLY A 49 11.41 21.62 -24.82
N VAL A 50 11.53 20.71 -23.84
CA VAL A 50 10.52 20.46 -22.81
C VAL A 50 10.88 21.28 -21.57
N PRO A 51 9.95 22.00 -20.92
CA PRO A 51 10.23 22.67 -19.65
C PRO A 51 10.72 21.68 -18.60
N SER A 52 11.81 22.02 -17.88
CA SER A 52 12.36 21.13 -16.85
C SER A 52 11.34 20.80 -15.76
N SER A 53 10.40 21.71 -15.46
CA SER A 53 9.31 21.45 -14.51
C SER A 53 8.35 20.36 -14.99
N VAL A 54 7.99 20.36 -16.28
CA VAL A 54 7.15 19.31 -16.88
C VAL A 54 7.84 17.96 -16.82
N LEU A 55 9.11 17.90 -17.23
CA LEU A 55 9.86 16.65 -17.24
C LEU A 55 10.05 16.07 -15.83
N LEU A 56 10.40 16.93 -14.85
CA LEU A 56 10.49 16.54 -13.44
C LEU A 56 9.12 16.13 -12.85
N GLY A 57 8.04 16.83 -13.22
CA GLY A 57 6.69 16.54 -12.75
C GLY A 57 6.19 15.17 -13.24
N VAL A 58 6.35 14.90 -14.54
CA VAL A 58 6.02 13.59 -15.13
C VAL A 58 6.86 12.50 -14.47
N SER A 59 8.19 12.67 -14.40
CA SER A 59 9.07 11.68 -13.77
C SER A 59 8.74 11.42 -12.29
N TYR A 60 8.23 12.43 -11.57
CA TYR A 60 7.79 12.23 -10.20
C TYR A 60 6.54 11.34 -10.14
N MET A 61 5.58 11.56 -11.04
CA MET A 61 4.36 10.75 -11.13
C MET A 61 4.61 9.32 -11.61
N GLU A 62 5.64 9.16 -12.42
CA GLU A 62 6.09 7.85 -12.85
C GLU A 62 6.77 7.11 -11.71
N SER A 63 7.88 7.61 -11.16
CA SER A 63 8.74 6.85 -10.22
C SER A 63 9.22 7.59 -8.97
N ARG A 64 8.70 8.80 -8.70
CA ARG A 64 9.25 9.69 -7.66
C ARG A 64 10.76 9.96 -7.86
N TRP A 65 11.19 9.97 -9.13
CA TRP A 65 12.56 10.10 -9.64
C TRP A 65 13.51 8.94 -9.38
N ASP A 66 13.04 7.83 -8.82
CA ASP A 66 13.89 6.67 -8.57
C ASP A 66 14.22 5.95 -9.88
N GLY A 67 15.45 5.41 -9.93
CA GLY A 67 15.94 4.63 -11.06
C GLY A 67 15.75 3.12 -10.88
N HIS A 68 15.36 2.69 -9.68
CA HIS A 68 15.14 1.32 -9.22
C HIS A 68 16.27 0.38 -9.61
N GLN A 69 17.51 0.89 -9.58
CA GLN A 69 18.73 0.15 -9.95
C GLN A 69 18.67 -0.52 -11.34
N GLY A 70 17.87 0.00 -12.27
CA GLY A 70 17.68 -0.56 -13.62
C GLY A 70 16.65 -1.68 -13.70
N MET A 71 15.96 -1.98 -12.60
CA MET A 71 14.91 -2.98 -12.55
C MET A 71 13.58 -2.41 -13.07
N PRO A 72 12.76 -3.24 -13.74
CA PRO A 72 11.44 -2.82 -14.21
C PRO A 72 10.43 -2.71 -13.07
N SER A 73 9.46 -1.80 -13.21
CA SER A 73 8.21 -1.83 -12.44
C SER A 73 7.40 -3.09 -12.73
N VAL A 74 6.34 -3.30 -11.95
CA VAL A 74 5.37 -4.41 -12.11
C VAL A 74 4.75 -4.50 -13.52
N THR A 75 4.77 -3.38 -14.27
CA THR A 75 4.30 -3.30 -15.67
C THR A 75 5.42 -3.32 -16.72
N GLY A 76 6.67 -3.53 -16.33
CA GLY A 76 7.82 -3.49 -17.23
C GLY A 76 8.35 -2.10 -17.54
N GLY A 77 8.08 -1.11 -16.68
CA GLY A 77 8.55 0.27 -16.79
C GLY A 77 9.93 0.48 -16.19
N TYR A 78 10.86 1.08 -16.92
CA TYR A 78 12.24 1.26 -16.47
C TYR A 78 12.55 2.73 -16.15
N GLY A 79 13.38 2.94 -15.12
CA GLY A 79 14.01 4.22 -14.79
C GLY A 79 13.05 5.36 -14.45
N PRO A 80 13.59 6.60 -14.29
CA PRO A 80 12.83 7.72 -13.76
C PRO A 80 11.59 8.15 -14.57
N MET A 81 11.56 7.83 -15.87
CA MET A 81 10.46 8.18 -16.77
C MET A 81 9.51 7.01 -17.05
N HIS A 82 9.70 5.86 -16.39
CA HIS A 82 8.93 4.62 -16.59
C HIS A 82 8.79 4.28 -18.09
N LEU A 83 9.92 4.16 -18.79
CA LEU A 83 9.89 3.72 -20.18
C LEU A 83 9.62 2.22 -20.21
N THR A 84 8.52 1.80 -20.81
CA THR A 84 8.03 0.43 -20.77
C THR A 84 8.63 -0.46 -21.86
N ASP A 85 9.05 -1.67 -21.45
CA ASP A 85 9.41 -2.79 -22.30
C ASP A 85 8.95 -4.11 -21.64
N ALA A 86 7.63 -4.29 -21.59
CA ALA A 86 7.01 -5.43 -20.90
C ALA A 86 7.50 -6.79 -21.44
N ARG A 87 7.85 -6.87 -22.73
CA ARG A 87 8.38 -8.11 -23.31
C ARG A 87 9.70 -8.50 -22.68
N THR A 88 10.64 -7.56 -22.59
CA THR A 88 11.93 -7.89 -22.00
C THR A 88 11.85 -8.04 -20.49
N ALA A 89 11.03 -7.23 -19.80
CA ALA A 89 10.75 -7.43 -18.38
C ALA A 89 10.28 -8.86 -18.08
N LEU A 90 9.28 -9.37 -18.82
CA LEU A 90 8.80 -10.75 -18.67
C LEU A 90 9.81 -11.83 -19.05
N THR A 91 10.79 -11.51 -19.89
CA THR A 91 11.84 -12.46 -20.30
C THR A 91 12.93 -12.55 -19.25
N ASP A 92 13.38 -11.40 -18.74
CA ASP A 92 14.48 -11.29 -17.80
C ASP A 92 14.02 -11.59 -16.35
N PHE A 93 12.77 -11.26 -16.04
CA PHE A 93 12.10 -11.45 -14.76
C PHE A 93 10.78 -12.21 -15.00
N PRO A 94 10.83 -13.52 -15.26
CA PRO A 94 9.64 -14.30 -15.46
C PRO A 94 8.82 -14.30 -14.18
N VAL A 95 7.68 -13.61 -14.23
CA VAL A 95 6.65 -13.63 -13.20
C VAL A 95 6.31 -15.10 -12.87
N LYS A 96 6.54 -15.51 -11.63
CA LYS A 96 5.93 -16.76 -11.15
C LYS A 96 4.45 -16.48 -11.02
N GLN A 97 3.65 -17.16 -11.83
CA GLN A 97 2.22 -17.27 -11.59
C GLN A 97 2.04 -17.96 -10.24
N VAL A 98 1.91 -17.19 -9.18
CA VAL A 98 1.30 -17.69 -7.95
C VAL A 98 -0.18 -17.42 -8.15
N GLY A 99 -0.85 -18.34 -8.85
CA GLY A 99 -2.29 -18.35 -8.84
C GLY A 99 -2.74 -18.56 -7.39
N ASP A 100 -3.42 -17.56 -6.87
CA ASP A 100 -4.33 -17.54 -5.72
C ASP A 100 -5.37 -18.69 -5.73
N GLY A 101 -5.52 -19.39 -6.86
CA GLY A 101 -6.48 -20.49 -7.08
C GLY A 101 -6.17 -21.84 -6.42
N GLY A 102 -5.56 -21.87 -5.23
CA GLY A 102 -5.45 -23.09 -4.41
C GLY A 102 -6.52 -23.19 -3.32
N ASP A 103 -6.90 -22.05 -2.75
CA ASP A 103 -7.74 -21.95 -1.56
C ASP A 103 -9.06 -21.23 -1.85
N ASP A 104 -10.07 -21.48 -1.01
CA ASP A 104 -11.39 -20.86 -1.16
C ASP A 104 -11.33 -19.38 -0.78
N GLY A 105 -11.34 -18.48 -1.77
CA GLY A 105 -11.35 -17.02 -1.59
C GLY A 105 -12.48 -16.51 -0.67
N ARG A 106 -13.52 -17.32 -0.42
CA ARG A 106 -14.58 -17.01 0.55
C ARG A 106 -14.13 -17.18 1.99
N GLY A 107 -13.32 -18.20 2.30
CA GLY A 107 -12.99 -18.59 3.68
C GLY A 107 -14.22 -18.99 4.51
N ASP A 108 -15.20 -19.64 3.88
CA ASP A 108 -16.48 -20.04 4.47
C ASP A 108 -16.57 -21.57 4.59
N ASP A 109 -16.44 -22.09 5.81
CA ASP A 109 -16.53 -23.51 6.14
C ASP A 109 -17.93 -24.10 5.98
N SER A 110 -18.95 -23.28 5.72
CA SER A 110 -20.31 -23.73 5.46
C SER A 110 -20.56 -24.16 4.01
N ARG A 111 -19.63 -23.88 3.09
CA ARG A 111 -19.77 -24.15 1.65
C ARG A 111 -18.74 -25.18 1.17
N PRO A 112 -19.07 -26.03 0.18
CA PRO A 112 -18.07 -26.79 -0.53
C PRO A 112 -17.08 -25.87 -1.24
N LEU A 113 -15.80 -26.24 -1.28
CA LEU A 113 -14.78 -25.56 -2.07
C LEU A 113 -15.26 -25.39 -3.51
N ILE A 114 -15.20 -24.17 -4.05
CA ILE A 114 -15.29 -23.96 -5.49
C ILE A 114 -14.05 -24.62 -6.09
N THR A 115 -14.22 -25.43 -7.13
CA THR A 115 -13.06 -25.94 -7.88
C THR A 115 -12.54 -24.79 -8.72
N PRO A 116 -11.35 -24.22 -8.42
CA PRO A 116 -10.88 -23.06 -9.15
C PRO A 116 -10.56 -23.48 -10.59
N ALA A 117 -10.95 -22.67 -11.57
CA ALA A 117 -10.34 -22.80 -12.88
C ALA A 117 -8.87 -22.36 -12.78
N GLN A 118 -7.98 -23.20 -13.31
CA GLN A 118 -6.60 -22.77 -13.57
C GLN A 118 -6.63 -21.83 -14.78
N ALA A 119 -6.68 -20.52 -14.53
CA ALA A 119 -6.52 -19.57 -15.61
C ALA A 119 -5.08 -19.65 -16.14
N ALA A 120 -4.94 -20.16 -17.37
CA ALA A 120 -3.65 -20.05 -18.07
C ALA A 120 -3.31 -18.58 -18.31
N ALA A 121 -2.05 -18.20 -18.07
CA ALA A 121 -1.55 -16.86 -18.35
C ALA A 121 -1.88 -16.42 -19.80
N PRO A 122 -2.15 -15.13 -20.05
CA PRO A 122 -2.38 -14.63 -21.39
C PRO A 122 -1.17 -14.90 -22.31
N ALA A 123 -1.45 -15.17 -23.59
CA ALA A 123 -0.40 -15.35 -24.59
C ALA A 123 0.36 -14.01 -24.80
N THR A 124 1.69 -14.07 -24.75
CA THR A 124 2.65 -12.94 -24.89
C THR A 124 2.66 -12.21 -26.24
N ALA A 125 1.63 -12.40 -27.08
CA ALA A 125 1.72 -12.16 -28.52
C ALA A 125 1.49 -10.71 -28.98
N ALA A 126 0.90 -9.81 -28.17
CA ALA A 126 0.86 -8.38 -28.48
C ALA A 126 0.65 -7.53 -27.22
N PHE A 127 1.71 -6.89 -26.73
CA PHE A 127 1.56 -5.87 -25.68
C PHE A 127 0.94 -4.59 -26.29
N PRO A 128 0.03 -3.92 -25.57
CA PRO A 128 -0.47 -2.61 -25.96
C PRO A 128 0.67 -1.57 -26.02
N ALA A 129 0.43 -0.47 -26.74
CA ALA A 129 1.47 0.51 -27.05
C ALA A 129 2.10 1.15 -25.81
N ASN A 130 1.28 1.40 -24.77
CA ASN A 130 1.70 1.93 -23.47
C ASN A 130 2.67 1.01 -22.72
N LEU A 131 2.77 -0.27 -23.08
CA LEU A 131 3.71 -1.24 -22.51
C LEU A 131 4.96 -1.48 -23.39
N THR A 132 5.19 -0.66 -24.42
CA THR A 132 6.33 -0.79 -25.35
C THR A 132 7.01 0.53 -25.71
N THR A 133 7.01 1.51 -24.80
CA THR A 133 7.48 2.89 -25.08
C THR A 133 9.00 2.99 -25.31
N VAL A 134 9.83 2.09 -24.78
CA VAL A 134 11.30 2.08 -24.98
C VAL A 134 11.68 2.07 -26.46
N ARG A 135 10.95 1.32 -27.29
CA ARG A 135 11.24 1.24 -28.75
C ARG A 135 10.99 2.57 -29.45
N ARG A 136 9.92 3.28 -29.07
CA ARG A 136 9.62 4.60 -29.63
C ARG A 136 10.64 5.62 -29.13
N ALA A 137 11.01 5.59 -27.85
CA ALA A 137 12.07 6.43 -27.30
C ALA A 137 13.42 6.20 -28.00
N ALA A 138 13.81 4.96 -28.27
CA ALA A 138 15.04 4.63 -29.02
C ALA A 138 15.05 5.26 -30.42
N THR A 139 13.91 5.21 -31.11
CA THR A 139 13.76 5.84 -32.44
C THR A 139 13.90 7.36 -32.38
N LEU A 140 13.29 8.00 -31.38
CA LEU A 140 13.28 9.46 -31.23
C LEU A 140 14.63 10.01 -30.73
N THR A 141 15.35 9.25 -29.92
CA THR A 141 16.62 9.68 -29.32
C THR A 141 17.85 9.27 -30.12
N GLY A 142 17.75 8.17 -30.88
CA GLY A 142 18.89 7.48 -31.49
C GLY A 142 19.70 6.63 -30.51
N LEU A 143 19.25 6.48 -29.25
CA LEU A 143 19.92 5.68 -28.22
C LEU A 143 19.51 4.20 -28.29
N PRO A 144 20.38 3.25 -27.92
CA PRO A 144 20.02 1.84 -27.82
C PRO A 144 18.96 1.59 -26.74
N SER A 145 18.04 0.64 -26.97
CA SER A 145 17.02 0.25 -25.98
C SER A 145 17.60 -0.25 -24.65
N ALA A 146 18.78 -0.87 -24.65
CA ALA A 146 19.45 -1.27 -23.41
C ALA A 146 19.86 -0.04 -22.57
N GLU A 147 20.46 0.97 -23.20
CA GLU A 147 20.89 2.19 -22.50
C GLU A 147 19.70 2.96 -21.89
N LEU A 148 18.56 2.98 -22.60
CA LEU A 148 17.31 3.60 -22.12
C LEU A 148 16.70 2.88 -20.90
N ARG A 149 16.99 1.60 -20.69
CA ARG A 149 16.52 0.83 -19.54
C ARG A 149 17.49 0.94 -18.36
N ASP A 150 18.79 0.85 -18.66
CA ASP A 150 19.81 0.65 -17.62
C ASP A 150 20.35 1.97 -17.05
N THR A 151 20.21 3.09 -17.77
CA THR A 151 20.82 4.36 -17.36
C THR A 151 19.79 5.47 -17.13
N PRO A 152 19.73 6.07 -15.92
CA PRO A 152 18.76 7.12 -15.61
C PRO A 152 18.83 8.31 -16.57
N ALA A 153 20.03 8.73 -16.99
CA ALA A 153 20.18 9.87 -17.91
C ALA A 153 19.62 9.60 -19.31
N ALA A 154 19.85 8.42 -19.89
CA ALA A 154 19.25 8.05 -21.17
C ALA A 154 17.73 7.90 -21.05
N ASN A 155 17.26 7.30 -19.96
CA ASN A 155 15.85 7.15 -19.68
C ASN A 155 15.13 8.51 -19.62
N VAL A 156 15.69 9.49 -18.91
CA VAL A 156 15.23 10.89 -18.88
C VAL A 156 15.21 11.52 -20.28
N ALA A 157 16.25 11.29 -21.09
CA ALA A 157 16.28 11.74 -22.47
C ALA A 157 15.19 11.08 -23.35
N GLY A 158 14.90 9.80 -23.12
CA GLY A 158 13.82 9.06 -23.78
C GLY A 158 12.44 9.62 -23.45
N GLY A 159 12.14 9.83 -22.17
CA GLY A 159 10.89 10.44 -21.73
C GLY A 159 10.70 11.87 -22.25
N ALA A 160 11.75 12.69 -22.24
CA ALA A 160 11.73 14.03 -22.82
C ALA A 160 11.46 14.00 -24.34
N ALA A 161 12.05 13.03 -25.06
CA ALA A 161 11.82 12.86 -26.48
C ALA A 161 10.38 12.44 -26.78
N LEU A 162 9.79 11.56 -25.95
CA LEU A 162 8.39 11.16 -26.06
C LEU A 162 7.43 12.33 -25.81
N LEU A 163 7.60 13.09 -24.74
CA LEU A 163 6.80 14.31 -24.47
C LEU A 163 6.86 15.29 -25.64
N ALA A 164 8.05 15.57 -26.15
CA ALA A 164 8.23 16.45 -27.30
C ALA A 164 7.63 15.86 -28.60
N ALA A 165 7.49 14.54 -28.71
CA ALA A 165 6.78 13.91 -29.82
C ALA A 165 5.26 14.06 -29.67
N GLU A 166 4.71 13.83 -28.48
CA GLU A 166 3.29 14.04 -28.20
C GLU A 166 2.86 15.49 -28.47
N GLN A 167 3.64 16.48 -28.00
CA GLN A 167 3.37 17.91 -28.27
C GLN A 167 3.30 18.21 -29.78
N ARG A 168 4.21 17.63 -30.57
CA ARG A 168 4.23 17.82 -32.03
C ARG A 168 3.09 17.11 -32.73
N GLU A 169 2.71 15.92 -32.27
CA GLU A 169 1.58 15.17 -32.81
C GLU A 169 0.24 15.85 -32.53
N LEU A 170 0.15 16.61 -31.43
CA LEU A 170 -0.98 17.50 -31.13
C LEU A 170 -1.02 18.75 -32.04
N GLY A 171 -0.01 18.96 -32.89
CA GLY A 171 0.11 20.14 -33.75
C GLY A 171 0.54 21.41 -33.00
N GLU A 172 0.98 21.27 -31.75
CA GLU A 172 1.41 22.38 -30.90
C GLU A 172 2.90 22.64 -31.04
N PRO A 173 3.34 23.92 -30.97
CA PRO A 173 4.75 24.23 -30.89
C PRO A 173 5.32 23.76 -29.54
N LEU A 174 6.62 23.48 -29.52
CA LEU A 174 7.36 23.38 -28.26
C LEU A 174 7.33 24.74 -27.57
N SER A 175 7.04 24.75 -26.27
CA SER A 175 6.94 25.96 -25.47
C SER A 175 7.82 25.87 -24.23
N ALA A 176 8.36 27.02 -23.81
CA ALA A 176 9.05 27.14 -22.53
C ALA A 176 8.08 27.29 -21.35
N ASP A 177 6.80 27.59 -21.62
CA ASP A 177 5.77 27.71 -20.60
C ASP A 177 5.19 26.33 -20.26
N PRO A 178 5.32 25.82 -19.02
CA PRO A 178 4.73 24.54 -18.63
C PRO A 178 3.20 24.47 -18.83
N ALA A 179 2.48 25.59 -18.85
CA ALA A 179 1.03 25.62 -19.06
C ALA A 179 0.61 25.05 -20.44
N ASP A 180 1.49 25.12 -21.43
CA ASP A 180 1.22 24.70 -22.81
C ASP A 180 1.38 23.19 -23.05
N TRP A 181 1.77 22.43 -22.01
CA TRP A 181 2.14 21.01 -22.13
C TRP A 181 1.09 20.04 -21.61
N TYR A 182 -0.01 20.52 -21.05
CA TYR A 182 -1.01 19.67 -20.39
C TYR A 182 -1.50 18.53 -21.28
N ALA A 183 -1.85 18.79 -22.54
CA ALA A 183 -2.32 17.74 -23.44
C ALA A 183 -1.23 16.70 -23.79
N ALA A 184 0.03 17.12 -23.91
CA ALA A 184 1.14 16.20 -24.15
C ALA A 184 1.45 15.35 -22.91
N VAL A 185 1.33 15.92 -21.71
CA VAL A 185 1.41 15.18 -20.45
C VAL A 185 0.27 14.16 -20.34
N ALA A 186 -0.96 14.57 -20.66
CA ALA A 186 -2.12 13.67 -20.65
C ALA A 186 -1.93 12.49 -21.62
N ARG A 187 -1.38 12.72 -22.83
CA ARG A 187 -1.07 11.64 -23.77
C ARG A 187 0.14 10.79 -23.37
N TYR A 188 1.06 11.33 -22.57
CA TYR A 188 2.23 10.59 -22.09
C TYR A 188 1.85 9.41 -21.19
N SER A 189 0.80 9.53 -20.38
CA SER A 189 0.33 8.47 -19.48
C SER A 189 0.00 7.16 -20.21
N GLY A 190 -0.29 7.24 -21.51
CA GLY A 190 -0.71 6.09 -22.31
C GLY A 190 -2.15 5.65 -22.06
N ALA A 191 -2.93 6.43 -21.29
CA ALA A 191 -4.35 6.22 -21.10
C ALA A 191 -5.12 6.27 -22.43
N ASP A 192 -6.15 5.45 -22.55
CA ASP A 192 -7.01 5.39 -23.73
C ASP A 192 -8.31 6.18 -23.56
N ASP A 193 -8.65 6.56 -22.32
CA ASP A 193 -9.78 7.43 -21.97
C ASP A 193 -9.32 8.80 -21.45
N ARG A 194 -10.24 9.76 -21.52
CA ARG A 194 -9.97 11.14 -21.16
C ARG A 194 -9.80 11.37 -19.66
N ASP A 195 -10.61 10.74 -18.80
CA ASP A 195 -10.61 11.07 -17.37
C ASP A 195 -9.35 10.55 -16.69
N THR A 196 -8.83 9.39 -17.11
CA THR A 196 -7.51 8.89 -16.68
C THR A 196 -6.39 9.80 -17.14
N ALA A 197 -6.40 10.21 -18.42
CA ALA A 197 -5.38 11.08 -18.99
C ALA A 197 -5.36 12.48 -18.33
N ASP A 198 -6.54 13.07 -18.13
CA ASP A 198 -6.73 14.35 -17.47
C ASP A 198 -6.33 14.23 -15.98
N SER A 199 -6.72 13.16 -15.28
CA SER A 199 -6.31 12.92 -13.87
C SER A 199 -4.80 12.79 -13.72
N PHE A 200 -4.11 12.08 -14.62
CA PHE A 200 -2.64 11.99 -14.60
C PHE A 200 -2.00 13.35 -14.83
N ALA A 201 -2.48 14.12 -15.80
CA ALA A 201 -1.97 15.46 -16.10
C ALA A 201 -2.22 16.45 -14.97
N ASP A 202 -3.39 16.39 -14.33
CA ASP A 202 -3.73 17.17 -13.15
C ASP A 202 -2.76 16.86 -11.99
N ASP A 203 -2.46 15.58 -11.74
CA ASP A 203 -1.49 15.19 -10.71
C ASP A 203 -0.07 15.71 -11.01
N VAL A 204 0.38 15.64 -12.26
CA VAL A 204 1.66 16.24 -12.69
C VAL A 204 1.67 17.74 -12.44
N PHE A 205 0.60 18.44 -12.82
CA PHE A 205 0.49 19.89 -12.63
C PHE A 205 0.44 20.24 -11.14
N ASP A 206 -0.18 19.42 -10.30
CA ASP A 206 -0.22 19.59 -8.85
C ASP A 206 1.15 19.44 -8.20
N VAL A 207 1.91 18.43 -8.64
CA VAL A 207 3.30 18.24 -8.24
C VAL A 207 4.16 19.46 -8.64
N ILE A 208 3.97 20.01 -9.84
CA ILE A 208 4.68 21.22 -10.29
C ILE A 208 4.27 22.45 -9.49
N ARG A 209 2.96 22.63 -9.21
CA ARG A 209 2.45 23.75 -8.41
C ARG A 209 3.06 23.78 -7.02
N GLN A 210 3.17 22.62 -6.39
CA GLN A 210 3.65 22.48 -5.01
C GLN A 210 5.18 22.46 -4.94
N GLY A 211 5.84 21.97 -5.98
CA GLY A 211 7.27 21.63 -5.93
C GLY A 211 7.52 20.39 -5.08
N GLN A 212 8.66 19.74 -5.30
CA GLN A 212 9.06 18.53 -4.59
C GLN A 212 10.57 18.51 -4.38
N ALA A 213 11.05 17.84 -3.34
CA ALA A 213 12.47 17.58 -3.15
C ALA A 213 12.68 16.27 -2.40
N ARG A 214 13.52 15.38 -2.94
CA ARG A 214 13.77 14.05 -2.39
C ARG A 214 15.20 13.61 -2.67
N THR A 215 15.69 12.69 -1.84
CA THR A 215 16.87 11.88 -2.15
C THR A 215 16.38 10.57 -2.74
N THR A 216 16.82 10.24 -3.96
CA THR A 216 16.44 9.02 -4.67
C THR A 216 17.05 7.77 -4.03
N ASP A 217 16.58 6.61 -4.46
CA ASP A 217 17.13 5.28 -4.18
C ASP A 217 18.67 5.16 -4.36
N SER A 218 19.21 5.91 -5.31
CA SER A 218 20.63 5.99 -5.66
C SER A 218 21.40 7.05 -4.85
N GLY A 219 20.75 7.67 -3.87
CA GLY A 219 21.34 8.70 -3.00
C GLY A 219 21.45 10.08 -3.66
N GLN A 220 20.85 10.30 -4.82
CA GLN A 220 20.92 11.58 -5.52
C GLN A 220 19.81 12.52 -5.05
N ARG A 221 20.17 13.77 -4.75
CA ARG A 221 19.17 14.80 -4.42
C ARG A 221 18.58 15.39 -5.70
N VAL A 222 17.26 15.25 -5.85
CA VAL A 222 16.48 15.86 -6.94
C VAL A 222 15.48 16.85 -6.34
N ALA A 223 15.28 17.97 -7.02
CA ALA A 223 14.35 19.00 -6.64
C ALA A 223 13.61 19.58 -7.85
N LEU A 224 12.31 19.76 -7.66
CA LEU A 224 11.39 20.48 -8.53
C LEU A 224 10.97 21.75 -7.81
N ALA A 225 11.34 22.90 -8.37
CA ALA A 225 10.88 24.18 -7.85
C ALA A 225 9.38 24.34 -8.07
N ALA A 226 8.68 24.84 -7.03
CA ALA A 226 7.26 25.13 -7.11
C ALA A 226 6.97 26.22 -8.15
N VAL A 227 5.88 26.06 -8.90
CA VAL A 227 5.32 27.09 -9.79
C VAL A 227 3.90 27.42 -9.32
N PRO A 228 3.74 28.26 -8.27
CA PRO A 228 2.43 28.57 -7.73
C PRO A 228 1.52 29.21 -8.77
N GLY A 229 0.27 28.77 -8.84
CA GLY A 229 -0.71 29.30 -9.78
C GLY A 229 -0.57 28.78 -11.21
N LEU A 230 0.30 27.79 -11.47
CA LEU A 230 0.28 27.06 -12.74
C LEU A 230 -1.12 26.50 -13.00
N ALA A 231 -1.66 26.81 -14.17
CA ALA A 231 -2.89 26.23 -14.68
C ALA A 231 -2.64 25.82 -16.13
N PRO A 232 -3.30 24.78 -16.64
CA PRO A 232 -3.24 24.45 -18.05
C PRO A 232 -3.68 25.65 -18.89
N ALA A 233 -3.02 25.86 -20.04
CA ALA A 233 -3.45 26.86 -21.01
C ALA A 233 -4.88 26.54 -21.49
N ALA A 234 -5.61 27.60 -21.88
CA ALA A 234 -6.96 27.44 -22.42
C ALA A 234 -6.97 26.43 -23.59
N ASP A 235 -8.02 25.62 -23.64
CA ASP A 235 -8.26 24.59 -24.67
C ASP A 235 -7.33 23.37 -24.65
N GLN A 236 -6.31 23.29 -23.79
CA GLN A 236 -5.41 22.11 -23.74
C GLN A 236 -6.16 20.80 -23.48
N ALA A 237 -7.06 20.76 -22.50
CA ALA A 237 -7.85 19.56 -22.21
C ALA A 237 -8.72 19.11 -23.40
N ALA A 238 -9.17 20.04 -24.26
CA ALA A 238 -9.94 19.70 -25.46
C ALA A 238 -9.07 19.10 -26.58
N LYS A 239 -7.75 19.27 -26.53
CA LYS A 239 -6.80 18.79 -27.55
C LYS A 239 -6.34 17.35 -27.31
N VAL A 240 -6.54 16.80 -26.12
CA VAL A 240 -6.14 15.43 -25.76
C VAL A 240 -6.72 14.40 -26.74
N GLY A 241 -7.96 14.61 -27.20
CA GLY A 241 -8.56 13.85 -28.29
C GLY A 241 -8.89 12.39 -27.96
N LEU A 242 -8.96 12.04 -26.67
CA LEU A 242 -9.32 10.71 -26.19
C LEU A 242 -10.83 10.53 -26.06
N ARG A 243 -11.28 9.26 -26.01
CA ARG A 243 -12.70 8.95 -25.76
C ARG A 243 -13.09 9.43 -24.36
N ALA A 244 -14.36 9.80 -24.20
CA ALA A 244 -14.91 9.94 -22.86
C ALA A 244 -14.85 8.58 -22.15
N ASP A 245 -14.67 8.61 -20.84
CA ASP A 245 -14.77 7.40 -20.05
C ASP A 245 -16.21 6.90 -20.01
N ASN A 246 -16.38 5.60 -19.75
CA ASN A 246 -17.68 4.99 -19.52
C ASN A 246 -17.79 4.59 -18.05
N ASP A 247 -17.89 5.60 -17.19
CA ASP A 247 -18.09 5.48 -15.74
C ASP A 247 -19.55 5.11 -15.37
N ALA A 248 -20.40 4.84 -16.36
CA ALA A 248 -21.80 4.55 -16.16
C ALA A 248 -21.97 3.32 -15.26
N GLY A 249 -22.44 3.57 -14.05
CA GLY A 249 -22.62 2.51 -13.06
C GLY A 249 -21.34 2.14 -12.31
N THR A 250 -20.30 2.97 -12.29
CA THR A 250 -19.23 2.83 -11.31
C THR A 250 -19.55 3.59 -10.01
N GLU A 251 -18.81 3.31 -8.96
CA GLU A 251 -18.87 3.94 -7.64
C GLU A 251 -17.51 4.54 -7.32
N CYS A 252 -17.07 5.49 -8.15
CA CYS A 252 -15.78 6.16 -8.07
C CYS A 252 -15.99 7.67 -7.83
N PRO A 253 -15.04 8.38 -7.21
CA PRO A 253 -15.13 9.84 -7.09
C PRO A 253 -15.07 10.52 -8.46
N PRO A 254 -15.75 11.67 -8.65
CA PRO A 254 -15.70 12.40 -9.91
C PRO A 254 -14.26 12.78 -10.32
N GLY A 255 -13.95 12.66 -11.61
CA GLY A 255 -12.64 13.02 -12.18
C GLY A 255 -11.56 11.96 -11.99
N LEU A 256 -11.92 10.77 -11.47
CA LEU A 256 -11.03 9.61 -11.46
C LEU A 256 -11.42 8.69 -12.62
N GLY A 257 -10.48 8.38 -13.52
CA GLY A 257 -10.70 7.42 -14.60
C GLY A 257 -11.12 6.07 -14.05
N CYS A 258 -12.36 5.67 -14.34
CA CYS A 258 -13.01 4.53 -13.74
C CYS A 258 -13.97 3.86 -14.72
N GLU A 259 -13.69 2.60 -15.08
CA GLU A 259 -14.55 1.83 -15.97
C GLU A 259 -15.30 0.70 -15.24
N TRP A 260 -16.47 0.34 -15.75
CA TRP A 260 -17.23 -0.82 -15.28
C TRP A 260 -16.88 -2.07 -16.09
N VAL A 261 -16.19 -3.03 -15.45
CA VAL A 261 -15.84 -4.35 -16.03
C VAL A 261 -16.40 -5.43 -15.11
N PRO A 262 -17.67 -5.82 -15.24
CA PRO A 262 -18.36 -6.61 -14.23
C PRO A 262 -17.77 -8.02 -14.07
N ALA A 263 -17.65 -8.45 -12.82
CA ALA A 263 -17.58 -9.87 -12.50
C ALA A 263 -18.96 -10.52 -12.76
N PRO A 264 -19.03 -11.70 -13.38
CA PRO A 264 -20.30 -12.37 -13.63
C PRO A 264 -20.90 -12.94 -12.33
N TYR A 265 -22.21 -12.75 -12.13
CA TYR A 265 -22.99 -13.50 -11.14
C TYR A 265 -23.89 -14.47 -11.88
N GLN A 266 -23.48 -15.73 -11.96
CA GLN A 266 -24.20 -16.75 -12.73
C GLN A 266 -23.98 -18.15 -12.16
N GLU A 267 -24.96 -19.03 -12.37
CA GLU A 267 -24.81 -20.45 -12.08
C GLU A 267 -23.74 -21.09 -12.98
N ILE A 268 -22.88 -21.93 -12.39
CA ILE A 268 -21.83 -22.68 -13.09
C ILE A 268 -22.08 -24.19 -13.13
N GLY A 269 -23.28 -24.61 -12.70
CA GLY A 269 -23.70 -26.00 -12.64
C GLY A 269 -23.40 -26.66 -11.29
N GLY A 270 -23.96 -27.84 -11.05
CA GLY A 270 -23.77 -28.55 -9.77
C GLY A 270 -24.44 -27.89 -8.55
N GLY A 271 -25.23 -26.84 -8.75
CA GLY A 271 -25.80 -26.02 -7.68
C GLY A 271 -24.88 -24.91 -7.18
N ASP A 272 -23.78 -24.63 -7.90
CA ASP A 272 -22.79 -23.60 -7.57
C ASP A 272 -22.91 -22.38 -8.49
N TYR A 273 -22.33 -21.25 -8.07
CA TYR A 273 -22.31 -19.99 -8.80
C TYR A 273 -21.01 -19.23 -8.57
N GLY A 274 -20.70 -18.26 -9.43
CA GLY A 274 -19.40 -17.60 -9.49
C GLY A 274 -19.22 -16.31 -8.71
N ASN A 275 -17.95 -16.00 -8.44
CA ASN A 275 -17.32 -14.71 -8.17
C ASN A 275 -17.63 -13.96 -6.87
N TYR A 276 -18.90 -13.78 -6.52
CA TYR A 276 -19.31 -12.92 -5.39
C TYR A 276 -20.73 -13.27 -4.93
N ASP A 277 -21.15 -12.70 -3.79
CA ASP A 277 -22.51 -12.84 -3.28
C ASP A 277 -23.26 -11.50 -3.36
N LEU A 278 -24.51 -11.54 -3.81
CA LEU A 278 -25.40 -10.38 -3.73
C LEU A 278 -25.71 -10.06 -2.26
N ALA A 279 -25.79 -8.77 -1.88
CA ALA A 279 -26.14 -8.30 -0.54
C ALA A 279 -26.80 -6.91 -0.58
N ASP A 280 -27.18 -6.35 0.58
CA ASP A 280 -27.80 -5.01 0.72
C ASP A 280 -26.93 -4.08 1.58
N ARG A 281 -25.59 -4.14 1.43
CA ARG A 281 -24.68 -3.32 2.24
C ARG A 281 -24.75 -1.85 1.83
N PRO A 282 -24.68 -0.88 2.77
CA PRO A 282 -24.46 -1.06 4.20
C PRO A 282 -25.76 -1.16 5.03
N ASN A 283 -26.92 -1.43 4.42
CA ASN A 283 -28.21 -1.46 5.12
C ASN A 283 -28.35 -2.71 6.01
N ASP A 284 -27.84 -3.86 5.55
CA ASP A 284 -27.85 -5.12 6.28
C ASP A 284 -26.54 -5.37 7.06
N GLU A 285 -25.37 -5.19 6.48
CA GLU A 285 -24.08 -5.28 7.17
C GLU A 285 -23.25 -4.02 6.96
N LYS A 286 -22.56 -3.56 8.01
CA LYS A 286 -21.67 -2.42 7.89
C LYS A 286 -20.47 -2.79 7.00
N ILE A 287 -20.11 -1.87 6.10
CA ILE A 287 -18.78 -1.86 5.49
C ILE A 287 -17.88 -1.07 6.43
N ASP A 288 -16.96 -1.74 7.10
CA ASP A 288 -16.06 -1.15 8.10
C ASP A 288 -14.59 -1.27 7.73
N THR A 289 -14.27 -2.00 6.66
CA THR A 289 -12.90 -2.33 6.28
C THR A 289 -12.67 -2.09 4.78
N ILE A 290 -11.49 -1.62 4.41
CA ILE A 290 -10.99 -1.63 3.03
C ILE A 290 -9.70 -2.46 3.03
N VAL A 291 -9.65 -3.50 2.20
CA VAL A 291 -8.48 -4.37 2.07
C VAL A 291 -7.71 -3.98 0.81
N ILE A 292 -6.43 -3.71 0.98
CA ILE A 292 -5.46 -3.40 -0.05
C ILE A 292 -4.75 -4.70 -0.41
N HIS A 293 -4.74 -5.00 -1.69
CA HIS A 293 -4.08 -6.17 -2.25
C HIS A 293 -3.08 -5.75 -3.32
N ASP A 294 -2.20 -6.68 -3.66
CA ASP A 294 -1.64 -6.74 -4.99
C ASP A 294 -2.14 -7.99 -5.72
N THR A 295 -2.24 -7.89 -7.04
CA THR A 295 -2.93 -8.91 -7.86
C THR A 295 -2.13 -10.20 -8.06
N GLU A 296 -0.85 -10.22 -7.67
CA GLU A 296 0.13 -11.22 -8.16
C GLU A 296 0.03 -11.43 -9.69
N GLY A 297 -0.17 -10.33 -10.43
CA GLY A 297 -0.63 -10.36 -11.81
C GLY A 297 -0.47 -9.04 -12.58
N SER A 298 -0.70 -9.14 -13.89
CA SER A 298 -0.81 -7.97 -14.78
C SER A 298 -2.27 -7.55 -14.93
N TRP A 299 -2.52 -6.29 -15.30
CA TRP A 299 -3.86 -5.75 -15.59
C TRP A 299 -4.70 -6.69 -16.48
N ALA A 300 -4.13 -7.19 -17.57
CA ALA A 300 -4.81 -8.08 -18.49
C ALA A 300 -5.13 -9.45 -17.87
N THR A 301 -4.28 -9.94 -16.95
CA THR A 301 -4.53 -11.15 -16.18
C THR A 301 -5.67 -10.91 -15.18
N SER A 302 -5.62 -9.83 -14.41
CA SER A 302 -6.62 -9.47 -13.42
C SER A 302 -8.01 -9.32 -14.04
N LEU A 303 -8.11 -8.62 -15.18
CA LEU A 303 -9.38 -8.50 -15.92
C LEU A 303 -9.88 -9.85 -16.44
N LYS A 304 -9.00 -10.75 -16.87
CA LYS A 304 -9.39 -12.09 -17.30
C LYS A 304 -9.91 -12.93 -16.13
N LEU A 305 -9.23 -12.90 -14.99
CA LEU A 305 -9.59 -13.66 -13.79
C LEU A 305 -10.94 -13.21 -13.25
N VAL A 306 -11.15 -11.91 -13.08
CA VAL A 306 -12.38 -11.38 -12.50
C VAL A 306 -13.61 -11.61 -13.38
N GLN A 307 -13.42 -11.80 -14.69
CA GLN A 307 -14.48 -12.11 -15.64
C GLN A 307 -14.71 -13.62 -15.84
N ASP A 308 -13.87 -14.48 -15.27
CA ASP A 308 -14.08 -15.93 -15.31
C ASP A 308 -15.19 -16.30 -14.29
N PRO A 309 -16.33 -16.86 -14.74
CA PRO A 309 -17.44 -17.21 -13.86
C PRO A 309 -17.14 -18.33 -12.86
N THR A 310 -15.99 -18.99 -12.99
CA THR A 310 -15.55 -20.06 -12.09
C THR A 310 -14.48 -19.59 -11.10
N TYR A 311 -14.21 -18.29 -11.08
CA TYR A 311 -13.21 -17.66 -10.23
C TYR A 311 -13.83 -16.80 -9.13
N LEU A 312 -12.98 -16.27 -8.26
CA LEU A 312 -13.35 -15.24 -7.28
C LEU A 312 -13.39 -13.84 -7.92
N ALA A 313 -13.93 -12.86 -7.19
CA ALA A 313 -13.88 -11.46 -7.59
C ALA A 313 -13.70 -10.51 -6.41
N TRP A 314 -13.21 -9.32 -6.73
CA TRP A 314 -12.98 -8.20 -5.84
C TRP A 314 -13.68 -6.95 -6.39
N HIS A 315 -13.60 -5.83 -5.68
CA HIS A 315 -14.41 -4.66 -6.05
C HIS A 315 -13.74 -3.79 -7.10
N TYR A 316 -12.44 -3.52 -6.96
CA TYR A 316 -11.70 -2.61 -7.85
C TYR A 316 -10.31 -3.15 -8.19
N THR A 317 -9.86 -2.94 -9.43
CA THR A 317 -8.44 -3.09 -9.84
C THR A 317 -7.87 -1.73 -10.19
N VAL A 318 -6.63 -1.45 -9.78
CA VAL A 318 -5.88 -0.23 -10.10
C VAL A 318 -4.70 -0.57 -11.01
N ARG A 319 -4.65 0.05 -12.19
CA ARG A 319 -3.57 -0.11 -13.18
C ARG A 319 -2.33 0.66 -12.76
N SER A 320 -1.16 0.03 -12.88
CA SER A 320 0.11 0.61 -12.41
C SER A 320 0.57 1.78 -13.27
N SER A 321 0.42 1.71 -14.59
CA SER A 321 1.03 2.71 -15.49
C SER A 321 0.47 4.13 -15.36
N ASP A 322 -0.82 4.27 -15.07
CA ASP A 322 -1.52 5.55 -15.13
C ASP A 322 -2.55 5.75 -14.00
N GLY A 323 -2.74 4.75 -13.14
CA GLY A 323 -3.72 4.79 -12.06
C GLY A 323 -5.17 4.67 -12.53
N HIS A 324 -5.44 4.17 -13.75
CA HIS A 324 -6.79 3.83 -14.19
C HIS A 324 -7.43 2.78 -13.27
N ILE A 325 -8.73 2.86 -13.06
CA ILE A 325 -9.47 1.94 -12.18
C ILE A 325 -10.54 1.20 -12.96
N ALA A 326 -10.66 -0.11 -12.74
CA ALA A 326 -11.81 -0.89 -13.16
C ALA A 326 -12.59 -1.34 -11.92
N GLN A 327 -13.90 -1.13 -11.89
CA GLN A 327 -14.79 -1.69 -10.88
C GLN A 327 -15.46 -2.97 -11.42
N HIS A 328 -15.50 -4.01 -10.60
CA HIS A 328 -16.00 -5.34 -10.97
C HIS A 328 -17.21 -5.80 -10.17
N VAL A 329 -17.27 -5.43 -8.89
CA VAL A 329 -18.37 -5.75 -7.97
C VAL A 329 -18.89 -4.46 -7.35
N LYS A 330 -20.21 -4.34 -7.24
CA LYS A 330 -20.84 -3.21 -6.53
C LYS A 330 -20.51 -3.30 -5.05
N THR A 331 -20.20 -2.18 -4.42
CA THR A 331 -19.83 -2.15 -3.00
C THR A 331 -20.96 -2.61 -2.06
N GLN A 332 -22.20 -2.64 -2.53
CA GLN A 332 -23.31 -3.28 -1.79
C GLN A 332 -23.17 -4.81 -1.71
N ASP A 333 -22.54 -5.45 -2.70
CA ASP A 333 -22.40 -6.90 -2.86
C ASP A 333 -21.03 -7.38 -2.37
N VAL A 334 -20.89 -8.65 -1.96
CA VAL A 334 -19.73 -9.18 -1.24
C VAL A 334 -18.76 -9.90 -2.18
N GLY A 335 -17.61 -9.27 -2.48
CA GLY A 335 -16.51 -9.93 -3.19
C GLY A 335 -15.79 -11.00 -2.36
N TRP A 336 -15.29 -12.05 -3.02
CA TRP A 336 -14.54 -13.17 -2.43
C TRP A 336 -13.04 -12.91 -2.44
N GLN A 337 -12.60 -11.87 -1.75
CA GLN A 337 -11.23 -11.32 -1.87
C GLN A 337 -10.33 -11.64 -0.67
N ALA A 338 -10.90 -11.80 0.53
CA ALA A 338 -10.14 -11.77 1.77
C ALA A 338 -9.74 -13.16 2.30
N GLY A 339 -10.29 -14.26 1.78
CA GLY A 339 -10.08 -15.59 2.34
C GLY A 339 -10.65 -15.77 3.76
N ASN A 340 -11.48 -14.82 4.23
CA ASN A 340 -12.20 -14.87 5.49
C ASN A 340 -13.60 -14.28 5.30
N TRP A 341 -14.63 -15.12 5.44
CA TRP A 341 -16.01 -14.73 5.12
C TRP A 341 -16.52 -13.56 5.97
N TYR A 342 -16.11 -13.50 7.25
CA TYR A 342 -16.47 -12.40 8.13
C TYR A 342 -15.91 -11.06 7.60
N THR A 343 -14.65 -11.07 7.13
CA THR A 343 -14.01 -9.89 6.54
C THR A 343 -14.60 -9.56 5.17
N ASN A 344 -14.81 -10.55 4.30
CA ASN A 344 -15.44 -10.35 2.98
C ASN A 344 -16.78 -9.63 3.12
N ALA A 345 -17.65 -10.11 3.99
CA ALA A 345 -18.97 -9.53 4.23
C ALA A 345 -18.92 -8.05 4.66
N LYS A 346 -17.81 -7.57 5.24
CA LYS A 346 -17.69 -6.23 5.82
C LYS A 346 -16.66 -5.34 5.12
N SER A 347 -16.08 -5.80 4.02
CA SER A 347 -14.99 -5.09 3.36
C SER A 347 -15.24 -4.79 1.89
N ILE A 348 -14.45 -3.82 1.40
CA ILE A 348 -14.21 -3.55 -0.01
C ILE A 348 -12.76 -3.93 -0.31
N GLY A 349 -12.54 -4.77 -1.32
CA GLY A 349 -11.20 -5.17 -1.79
C GLY A 349 -10.74 -4.33 -2.97
N VAL A 350 -9.53 -3.79 -2.87
CA VAL A 350 -8.87 -2.97 -3.91
C VAL A 350 -7.55 -3.63 -4.30
N GLU A 351 -7.54 -4.18 -5.51
CA GLU A 351 -6.42 -4.88 -6.13
C GLU A 351 -5.50 -3.90 -6.86
N HIS A 352 -4.20 -3.97 -6.59
CA HIS A 352 -3.19 -3.18 -7.28
C HIS A 352 -2.41 -4.09 -8.21
N GLU A 353 -2.37 -3.76 -9.51
CA GLU A 353 -1.49 -4.46 -10.45
C GLU A 353 -0.06 -4.50 -9.90
N GLY A 354 0.45 -5.70 -9.62
CA GLY A 354 1.65 -5.88 -8.80
C GLY A 354 1.98 -7.32 -8.46
N PHE A 355 3.14 -7.48 -7.79
CA PHE A 355 3.66 -8.75 -7.27
C PHE A 355 4.40 -8.50 -5.95
N LEU A 356 4.06 -9.21 -4.88
CA LEU A 356 4.65 -8.99 -3.56
C LEU A 356 6.12 -9.42 -3.48
N THR A 357 6.48 -10.47 -4.23
CA THR A 357 7.80 -11.12 -4.14
C THR A 357 8.87 -10.45 -4.99
N ASP A 358 8.53 -9.37 -5.69
CA ASP A 358 9.47 -8.64 -6.52
C ASP A 358 9.79 -7.28 -5.89
N PRO A 359 10.76 -7.22 -4.94
CA PRO A 359 11.17 -5.98 -4.28
C PRO A 359 11.56 -4.86 -5.24
N ASP A 360 12.01 -5.26 -6.43
CA ASP A 360 12.51 -4.36 -7.43
C ASP A 360 11.42 -3.96 -8.44
N ALA A 361 10.28 -4.67 -8.46
CA ALA A 361 9.07 -4.24 -9.13
C ALA A 361 8.27 -3.32 -8.20
N TRP A 362 8.35 -2.05 -8.50
CA TRP A 362 7.84 -0.98 -7.66
C TRP A 362 6.46 -0.49 -8.13
N TYR A 363 5.71 0.10 -7.19
CA TYR A 363 4.40 0.71 -7.41
C TYR A 363 4.54 2.19 -7.78
N THR A 364 3.83 2.63 -8.83
CA THR A 364 3.95 4.01 -9.32
C THR A 364 3.26 5.03 -8.43
N GLU A 365 3.72 6.28 -8.48
CA GLU A 365 3.06 7.39 -7.77
C GLU A 365 1.64 7.64 -8.33
N ALA A 366 1.43 7.43 -9.63
CA ALA A 366 0.11 7.50 -10.26
C ALA A 366 -0.87 6.48 -9.65
N MET A 367 -0.45 5.22 -9.48
CA MET A 367 -1.25 4.20 -8.83
C MET A 367 -1.57 4.57 -7.37
N TYR A 368 -0.56 4.95 -6.58
CA TYR A 368 -0.76 5.33 -5.18
C TYR A 368 -1.77 6.48 -5.03
N ARG A 369 -1.69 7.51 -5.88
CA ARG A 369 -2.59 8.68 -5.82
C ARG A 369 -4.02 8.35 -6.24
N SER A 370 -4.19 7.61 -7.34
CA SER A 370 -5.52 7.18 -7.79
C SER A 370 -6.19 6.26 -6.79
N SER A 371 -5.46 5.28 -6.26
CA SER A 371 -5.92 4.41 -5.18
C SER A 371 -6.29 5.22 -3.93
N ALA A 372 -5.45 6.15 -3.49
CA ALA A 372 -5.74 6.97 -2.32
C ALA A 372 -6.99 7.85 -2.51
N ARG A 373 -7.23 8.40 -3.72
CA ARG A 373 -8.48 9.13 -4.02
C ARG A 373 -9.71 8.22 -3.91
N LEU A 374 -9.65 7.02 -4.48
CA LEU A 374 -10.73 6.03 -4.39
C LEU A 374 -10.99 5.64 -2.94
N VAL A 375 -9.96 5.23 -2.20
CA VAL A 375 -10.08 4.77 -0.82
C VAL A 375 -10.56 5.88 0.11
N ARG A 376 -10.12 7.13 -0.05
CA ARG A 376 -10.67 8.26 0.70
C ARG A 376 -12.16 8.48 0.43
N TYR A 377 -12.57 8.39 -0.83
CA TYR A 377 -13.97 8.52 -1.22
C TYR A 377 -14.83 7.43 -0.59
N LEU A 378 -14.39 6.17 -0.69
CA LEU A 378 -15.09 5.02 -0.12
C LEU A 378 -15.13 5.09 1.42
N ALA A 379 -14.01 5.46 2.05
CA ALA A 379 -13.94 5.62 3.49
C ALA A 379 -14.88 6.71 4.00
N GLN A 380 -14.97 7.83 3.29
CA GLN A 380 -15.94 8.88 3.60
C GLN A 380 -17.39 8.42 3.37
N LYS A 381 -17.65 7.67 2.30
CA LYS A 381 -19.00 7.16 1.96
C LYS A 381 -19.52 6.18 3.02
N TYR A 382 -18.64 5.33 3.54
CA TYR A 382 -19.01 4.22 4.43
C TYR A 382 -18.60 4.42 5.90
N ASP A 383 -18.03 5.57 6.26
CA ASP A 383 -17.53 5.87 7.61
C ASP A 383 -16.52 4.82 8.10
N VAL A 384 -15.55 4.52 7.22
CA VAL A 384 -14.39 3.66 7.49
C VAL A 384 -13.25 4.55 8.02
N PRO A 385 -12.74 4.30 9.24
CA PRO A 385 -11.59 5.04 9.75
C PRO A 385 -10.34 4.86 8.88
N LEU A 386 -9.64 5.96 8.58
CA LEU A 386 -8.36 5.93 7.88
C LEU A 386 -7.21 5.61 8.84
N ASN A 387 -7.14 4.37 9.30
CA ASN A 387 -6.06 3.83 10.13
C ASN A 387 -5.78 2.36 9.74
N ARG A 388 -4.68 1.78 10.24
CA ARG A 388 -4.24 0.42 9.89
C ARG A 388 -5.00 -0.71 10.60
N GLN A 389 -6.12 -0.38 11.24
CA GLN A 389 -7.08 -1.34 11.80
C GLN A 389 -8.27 -1.52 10.87
N HIS A 390 -8.51 -0.59 9.93
CA HIS A 390 -9.64 -0.62 9.02
C HIS A 390 -9.23 -0.47 7.55
N ILE A 391 -8.08 0.13 7.27
CA ILE A 391 -7.39 0.02 5.99
C ILE A 391 -6.35 -1.07 6.19
N LEU A 392 -6.64 -2.29 5.71
CA LEU A 392 -5.81 -3.48 5.94
C LEU A 392 -5.01 -3.84 4.68
N GLY A 393 -3.84 -4.43 4.84
CA GLY A 393 -3.29 -5.29 3.79
C GLY A 393 -3.96 -6.67 3.89
N HIS A 394 -4.00 -7.44 2.81
CA HIS A 394 -4.51 -8.83 2.90
C HIS A 394 -3.71 -9.65 3.91
N ASP A 395 -2.41 -9.37 4.03
CA ASP A 395 -1.51 -9.91 5.07
C ASP A 395 -1.94 -9.61 6.51
N ASN A 396 -2.83 -8.66 6.74
CA ASN A 396 -3.37 -8.33 8.06
C ASN A 396 -4.75 -8.95 8.33
N VAL A 397 -5.37 -9.59 7.33
CA VAL A 397 -6.66 -10.28 7.50
C VAL A 397 -6.46 -11.57 8.29
N PRO A 398 -7.23 -11.87 9.35
CA PRO A 398 -7.09 -13.12 10.10
C PRO A 398 -7.50 -14.34 9.29
N GLY A 399 -6.91 -15.49 9.61
CA GLY A 399 -7.46 -16.77 9.16
C GLY A 399 -8.80 -17.04 9.84
N PRO A 400 -9.83 -17.53 9.13
CA PRO A 400 -11.16 -17.73 9.72
C PRO A 400 -11.17 -18.76 10.86
N THR A 401 -10.27 -19.74 10.80
CA THR A 401 -9.92 -20.66 11.89
C THR A 401 -8.44 -21.01 11.83
N GLY A 402 -7.92 -21.69 12.86
CA GLY A 402 -6.50 -22.02 12.96
C GLY A 402 -5.93 -22.81 11.78
N SER A 403 -6.73 -23.66 11.11
CA SER A 403 -6.25 -24.46 9.97
C SER A 403 -6.02 -23.64 8.71
N TYR A 404 -6.61 -22.45 8.61
CA TYR A 404 -6.45 -21.57 7.45
C TYR A 404 -5.20 -20.70 7.53
N VAL A 405 -4.66 -20.47 8.73
CA VAL A 405 -3.54 -19.53 8.93
C VAL A 405 -2.35 -19.78 7.99
N PRO A 406 -1.90 -21.04 7.75
CA PRO A 406 -0.79 -21.27 6.83
C PRO A 406 -1.06 -20.95 5.36
N GLY A 407 -2.33 -20.94 4.93
CA GLY A 407 -2.75 -20.60 3.57
C GLY A 407 -3.21 -19.13 3.42
N MET A 408 -3.18 -18.35 4.51
CA MET A 408 -3.56 -16.94 4.42
C MET A 408 -2.52 -16.15 3.64
N HIS A 409 -3.04 -15.23 2.85
CA HIS A 409 -2.30 -14.33 1.98
C HIS A 409 -1.34 -13.38 2.71
N THR A 410 -0.42 -12.84 1.92
CA THR A 410 0.77 -12.07 2.35
C THR A 410 0.98 -10.78 1.55
N ASP A 411 0.11 -10.48 0.58
CA ASP A 411 0.05 -9.22 -0.16
C ASP A 411 -0.55 -8.07 0.70
N PRO A 412 -0.21 -6.80 0.43
CA PRO A 412 0.67 -6.30 -0.63
C PRO A 412 2.18 -6.44 -0.30
N GLY A 413 2.49 -7.18 0.76
CA GLY A 413 3.86 -7.53 1.14
C GLY A 413 4.65 -6.38 1.77
N PRO A 414 5.92 -6.65 2.11
CA PRO A 414 6.75 -5.76 2.92
C PRO A 414 7.30 -4.54 2.16
N TYR A 415 6.96 -4.41 0.87
CA TYR A 415 7.48 -3.37 -0.04
C TYR A 415 6.43 -2.32 -0.40
N TRP A 416 5.17 -2.49 0.02
CA TRP A 416 4.15 -1.44 -0.07
C TRP A 416 4.45 -0.30 0.93
N ASP A 417 4.64 0.93 0.45
CA ASP A 417 4.98 2.09 1.28
C ASP A 417 3.72 2.62 1.99
N TRP A 418 3.33 1.96 3.08
CA TRP A 418 2.18 2.34 3.90
C TRP A 418 2.28 3.76 4.45
N ALA A 419 3.47 4.25 4.81
CA ALA A 419 3.63 5.62 5.32
C ALA A 419 3.25 6.65 4.25
N HIS A 420 3.74 6.46 3.03
CA HIS A 420 3.38 7.31 1.88
C HIS A 420 1.90 7.18 1.52
N TYR A 421 1.37 5.96 1.49
CA TYR A 421 -0.04 5.74 1.17
C TYR A 421 -0.97 6.41 2.20
N MET A 422 -0.70 6.25 3.50
CA MET A 422 -1.45 6.91 4.57
C MET A 422 -1.36 8.44 4.51
N ALA A 423 -0.21 8.99 4.10
CA ALA A 423 -0.08 10.42 3.85
C ALA A 423 -0.97 10.91 2.68
N LEU A 424 -1.03 10.17 1.57
CA LEU A 424 -1.92 10.46 0.44
C LEU A 424 -3.41 10.31 0.80
N LEU A 425 -3.74 9.37 1.69
CA LEU A 425 -5.07 9.24 2.28
C LEU A 425 -5.47 10.46 3.15
N GLY A 426 -4.53 11.32 3.51
CA GLY A 426 -4.74 12.44 4.41
C GLY A 426 -4.75 12.05 5.89
N ALA A 427 -4.21 10.87 6.21
CA ALA A 427 -4.05 10.34 7.56
C ALA A 427 -2.58 9.95 7.83
N PRO A 428 -1.61 10.87 7.65
CA PRO A 428 -0.20 10.58 7.90
C PRO A 428 0.06 10.11 9.34
N ILE A 429 1.04 9.22 9.50
CA ILE A 429 1.42 8.68 10.80
C ILE A 429 2.15 9.74 11.61
N HIS A 430 1.64 10.00 12.81
CA HIS A 430 2.19 10.98 13.74
C HIS A 430 2.09 10.47 15.18
N PRO A 431 3.00 10.88 16.08
CA PRO A 431 2.90 10.54 17.49
C PRO A 431 1.60 11.09 18.09
N THR A 432 0.84 10.24 18.78
CA THR A 432 -0.37 10.63 19.51
C THR A 432 -0.13 10.78 21.01
N ALA A 433 1.08 10.46 21.47
CA ALA A 433 1.52 10.61 22.85
C ALA A 433 3.01 10.96 22.95
N GLY A 434 3.44 11.32 24.16
CA GLY A 434 4.86 11.26 24.52
C GLY A 434 5.28 9.86 24.98
N ALA A 435 6.50 9.71 25.49
CA ALA A 435 7.11 8.44 25.90
C ALA A 435 6.30 7.53 26.87
N TRP A 436 5.25 8.08 27.49
CA TRP A 436 4.36 7.41 28.44
C TRP A 436 3.04 6.92 27.84
N GLY A 437 2.84 7.02 26.52
CA GLY A 437 1.59 6.66 25.84
C GLY A 437 1.18 5.19 25.96
N GLY A 438 2.11 4.29 26.29
CA GLY A 438 1.84 2.87 26.54
C GLY A 438 1.56 2.03 25.28
N GLU A 439 1.50 2.67 24.11
CA GLU A 439 1.47 2.07 22.78
C GLU A 439 2.57 2.66 21.90
N VAL A 440 2.85 1.98 20.80
CA VAL A 440 3.68 2.50 19.70
C VAL A 440 2.98 2.23 18.37
N THR A 441 3.14 3.15 17.42
CA THR A 441 2.79 2.94 16.01
C THR A 441 4.08 2.68 15.25
N ILE A 442 4.18 1.57 14.52
CA ILE A 442 5.35 1.27 13.69
C ILE A 442 5.45 2.31 12.58
N ASP A 443 6.63 2.90 12.40
CA ASP A 443 6.86 4.00 11.46
C ASP A 443 8.36 4.12 11.13
N PRO A 444 8.99 3.08 10.53
CA PRO A 444 10.34 3.19 10.00
C PRO A 444 10.41 4.16 8.81
N ASP A 445 11.55 4.82 8.65
CA ASP A 445 11.87 5.51 7.39
C ASP A 445 12.01 4.46 6.28
N TYR A 446 11.03 4.42 5.36
CA TYR A 446 10.93 3.38 4.34
C TYR A 446 12.23 3.23 3.52
N ALA A 447 12.84 4.34 3.09
CA ALA A 447 14.01 4.30 2.22
C ALA A 447 15.25 3.69 2.90
N THR A 448 15.44 3.97 4.20
CA THR A 448 16.60 3.51 4.97
C THR A 448 16.35 2.22 5.74
N ASN A 449 15.10 1.82 5.95
CA ASN A 449 14.73 0.56 6.57
C ASN A 449 14.78 -0.59 5.56
N GLN A 450 15.89 -1.33 5.55
CA GLN A 450 16.16 -2.41 4.59
C GLN A 450 16.45 -3.74 5.31
N PRO A 451 15.48 -4.33 6.03
CA PRO A 451 15.67 -5.63 6.65
C PRO A 451 15.91 -6.71 5.59
N VAL A 452 16.69 -7.73 5.96
CA VAL A 452 16.97 -8.86 5.05
C VAL A 452 15.70 -9.68 4.83
N TYR A 453 15.37 -9.92 3.57
CA TYR A 453 14.35 -10.89 3.14
C TYR A 453 14.99 -12.01 2.32
N THR A 454 14.32 -13.16 2.29
CA THR A 454 14.65 -14.29 1.43
C THR A 454 13.44 -14.74 0.62
N GLY A 455 13.65 -15.53 -0.44
CA GLY A 455 12.54 -16.22 -1.11
C GLY A 455 11.87 -15.46 -2.26
N CYS A 456 12.33 -14.24 -2.58
CA CYS A 456 11.76 -13.42 -3.66
C CYS A 456 11.74 -14.14 -5.02
N THR A 457 12.90 -14.58 -5.51
CA THR A 457 13.00 -15.33 -6.78
C THR A 457 13.22 -16.82 -6.57
N THR A 458 14.09 -17.18 -5.62
CA THR A 458 14.45 -18.56 -5.28
C THR A 458 14.28 -18.77 -3.79
N ALA A 459 13.61 -19.86 -3.40
CA ALA A 459 13.37 -20.19 -1.99
C ALA A 459 14.67 -20.16 -1.18
N GLY A 460 14.67 -19.43 -0.07
CA GLY A 460 15.82 -19.25 0.82
C GLY A 460 16.96 -18.37 0.29
N ALA A 461 16.94 -17.94 -0.98
CA ALA A 461 17.93 -17.00 -1.50
C ALA A 461 17.62 -15.57 -1.02
N THR A 462 18.65 -14.80 -0.69
CA THR A 462 18.52 -13.40 -0.28
C THR A 462 17.88 -12.56 -1.38
N CYS A 463 16.86 -11.80 -1.00
CA CYS A 463 16.25 -10.78 -1.85
C CYS A 463 17.19 -9.58 -2.02
N PRO A 464 17.11 -8.86 -3.14
CA PRO A 464 17.69 -7.53 -3.27
C PRO A 464 17.33 -6.63 -2.08
N ALA A 465 18.28 -5.80 -1.65
CA ALA A 465 18.04 -4.86 -0.56
C ALA A 465 17.12 -3.74 -1.06
N HIS A 466 15.99 -3.57 -0.39
CA HIS A 466 14.97 -2.59 -0.74
C HIS A 466 14.37 -1.97 0.51
N GLY A 467 13.82 -0.77 0.37
CA GLY A 467 13.04 -0.13 1.44
C GLY A 467 11.84 -0.99 1.82
N SER A 468 11.52 -1.05 3.11
CA SER A 468 10.45 -1.88 3.64
C SER A 468 9.62 -1.14 4.66
N ASP A 469 8.33 -1.46 4.71
CA ASP A 469 7.40 -0.94 5.70
C ASP A 469 7.51 -1.66 7.06
N ALA A 470 8.23 -2.78 7.13
CA ALA A 470 8.21 -3.66 8.30
C ALA A 470 9.52 -3.67 9.09
N VAL A 471 9.41 -3.88 10.40
CA VAL A 471 10.53 -4.17 11.31
C VAL A 471 10.53 -5.64 11.71
N ARG A 472 11.73 -6.19 11.96
CA ARG A 472 11.88 -7.57 12.45
C ARG A 472 11.67 -7.67 13.95
N LEU A 473 11.09 -8.80 14.37
CA LEU A 473 10.72 -9.08 15.75
C LEU A 473 11.53 -10.24 16.33
N TYR A 474 12.22 -9.97 17.43
CA TYR A 474 13.17 -10.85 18.08
C TYR A 474 12.68 -11.26 19.47
N THR A 475 13.13 -12.42 19.94
CA THR A 475 12.80 -12.95 21.28
C THR A 475 13.51 -12.22 22.42
N ALA A 476 14.57 -11.46 22.12
CA ALA A 476 15.34 -10.65 23.06
C ALA A 476 15.82 -9.34 22.36
N PRO A 477 16.28 -8.31 23.10
CA PRO A 477 16.73 -7.04 22.52
C PRO A 477 18.12 -7.16 21.88
N SER A 478 18.21 -7.95 20.81
CA SER A 478 19.42 -8.23 20.04
C SER A 478 19.05 -8.84 18.69
N GLU A 479 19.73 -8.43 17.62
CA GLU A 479 19.56 -9.01 16.28
C GLU A 479 20.10 -10.45 16.18
N ASP A 480 20.94 -10.87 17.12
CA ASP A 480 21.45 -12.26 17.22
C ASP A 480 20.43 -13.19 17.91
N ALA A 481 19.39 -12.64 18.53
CA ALA A 481 18.35 -13.44 19.14
C ALA A 481 17.49 -14.13 18.07
N PRO A 482 16.89 -15.30 18.35
CA PRO A 482 15.91 -15.89 17.44
C PRO A 482 14.74 -14.93 17.17
N LEU A 483 14.20 -14.99 15.94
CA LEU A 483 12.92 -14.37 15.60
C LEU A 483 11.79 -14.94 16.48
N VAL A 484 10.79 -14.12 16.79
CA VAL A 484 9.60 -14.59 17.51
C VAL A 484 8.82 -15.59 16.67
N GLN A 485 8.19 -16.55 17.33
CA GLN A 485 7.47 -17.64 16.66
C GLN A 485 6.01 -17.28 16.41
N ASP A 486 5.51 -17.57 15.21
CA ASP A 486 4.08 -17.74 14.97
C ASP A 486 3.69 -19.23 15.03
N VAL A 487 3.00 -19.60 16.11
CA VAL A 487 2.62 -21.01 16.37
C VAL A 487 1.58 -21.53 15.38
N ALA A 488 0.72 -20.68 14.82
CA ALA A 488 -0.28 -21.15 13.87
C ALA A 488 0.29 -21.28 12.46
N LEU A 489 1.29 -20.47 12.11
CA LEU A 489 1.98 -20.57 10.82
C LEU A 489 2.99 -21.73 10.79
N HIS A 490 3.79 -21.90 11.85
CA HIS A 490 4.93 -22.82 11.86
C HIS A 490 4.76 -24.04 12.78
N GLY A 491 3.63 -24.13 13.48
CA GLY A 491 3.40 -25.13 14.52
C GLY A 491 4.23 -24.86 15.79
N ALA A 492 4.02 -25.68 16.83
CA ALA A 492 4.56 -25.45 18.17
C ALA A 492 6.10 -25.44 18.28
N THR A 493 6.81 -26.00 17.31
CA THR A 493 8.29 -26.07 17.32
C THR A 493 8.94 -25.42 16.09
N GLY A 494 8.15 -24.96 15.12
CA GLY A 494 8.69 -24.31 13.93
C GLY A 494 9.12 -22.87 14.24
N ALA A 495 10.16 -22.40 13.57
CA ALA A 495 10.66 -21.05 13.72
C ALA A 495 10.17 -20.18 12.57
N SER A 496 9.82 -18.93 12.87
CA SER A 496 9.68 -17.91 11.84
C SER A 496 11.02 -17.64 11.18
N THR A 497 10.94 -17.26 9.91
CA THR A 497 12.07 -17.11 8.99
C THR A 497 12.14 -15.68 8.46
N THR A 498 13.17 -15.42 7.64
CA THR A 498 13.28 -14.17 6.88
C THR A 498 12.60 -14.25 5.51
N ASP A 499 11.88 -15.33 5.20
CA ASP A 499 11.16 -15.44 3.94
C ASP A 499 10.18 -14.26 3.79
N VAL A 500 10.08 -13.71 2.58
CA VAL A 500 9.25 -12.54 2.28
C VAL A 500 7.77 -12.80 2.55
N ASN A 501 7.34 -14.06 2.43
CA ASN A 501 5.99 -14.52 2.75
C ASN A 501 5.82 -14.93 4.22
N ASP A 502 6.88 -14.93 5.03
CA ASP A 502 6.78 -15.25 6.45
C ASP A 502 6.48 -14.00 7.28
N VAL A 503 5.19 -13.81 7.56
CA VAL A 503 4.69 -12.68 8.36
C VAL A 503 4.86 -12.89 9.87
N GLY A 504 5.29 -14.08 10.30
CA GLY A 504 5.22 -14.47 11.71
C GLY A 504 6.05 -13.62 12.67
N ALA A 505 7.11 -12.97 12.18
CA ALA A 505 8.05 -12.18 12.97
C ALA A 505 8.27 -10.76 12.43
N ARG A 506 7.22 -10.11 11.93
CA ARG A 506 7.29 -8.72 11.44
C ARG A 506 6.13 -7.85 11.95
N ALA A 507 6.41 -6.57 12.18
CA ALA A 507 5.40 -5.55 12.47
C ALA A 507 5.48 -4.46 11.39
N SER A 508 4.35 -4.08 10.82
CA SER A 508 4.27 -3.25 9.61
C SER A 508 3.84 -1.82 9.88
N THR A 509 4.23 -0.91 9.00
CA THR A 509 4.03 0.53 9.15
C THR A 509 2.56 0.88 9.38
N GLY A 510 2.34 1.76 10.37
CA GLY A 510 1.06 2.24 10.85
C GLY A 510 0.31 1.27 11.78
N GLN A 511 0.74 0.02 11.93
CA GLN A 511 0.17 -0.89 12.93
C GLN A 511 0.52 -0.43 14.36
N GLN A 512 -0.41 -0.63 15.29
CA GLN A 512 -0.28 -0.19 16.67
C GLN A 512 -0.16 -1.36 17.64
N TYR A 513 0.77 -1.24 18.58
CA TYR A 513 1.04 -2.29 19.57
C TYR A 513 1.20 -1.74 20.98
N ALA A 514 0.70 -2.48 21.97
CA ALA A 514 0.90 -2.16 23.37
C ALA A 514 2.35 -2.45 23.79
N VAL A 515 2.99 -1.49 24.47
CA VAL A 515 4.38 -1.60 24.92
C VAL A 515 4.48 -2.59 26.08
N ALA A 516 5.35 -3.60 25.93
CA ALA A 516 5.65 -4.63 26.91
C ALA A 516 6.99 -4.41 27.66
N GLY A 517 7.81 -3.46 27.20
CA GLY A 517 9.10 -3.11 27.80
C GLY A 517 9.96 -2.25 26.89
N ARG A 518 11.05 -1.70 27.42
CA ARG A 518 12.09 -0.96 26.68
C ARG A 518 13.46 -1.27 27.26
N GLN A 519 14.48 -1.41 26.43
CA GLN A 519 15.85 -1.66 26.84
C GLN A 519 16.84 -1.06 25.83
N GLY A 520 17.54 0.01 26.21
CA GLY A 520 18.45 0.71 25.30
C GLY A 520 17.69 1.20 24.06
N ASP A 521 18.20 0.83 22.87
CA ASP A 521 17.61 1.12 21.57
C ASP A 521 16.54 0.08 21.15
N TRP A 522 15.99 -0.70 22.08
CA TRP A 522 15.01 -1.73 21.79
C TRP A 522 13.68 -1.46 22.49
N THR A 523 12.59 -1.71 21.76
CA THR A 523 11.22 -1.66 22.30
C THR A 523 10.61 -3.05 22.22
N ALA A 524 10.00 -3.50 23.31
CA ALA A 524 9.21 -4.72 23.35
C ALA A 524 7.72 -4.40 23.22
N ILE A 525 7.01 -5.21 22.44
CA ILE A 525 5.56 -5.18 22.26
C ILE A 525 4.94 -6.52 22.65
N TRP A 526 3.66 -6.52 23.02
CA TRP A 526 2.89 -7.77 23.14
C TRP A 526 2.50 -8.25 21.73
N TYR A 527 2.86 -9.49 21.41
CA TYR A 527 2.76 -10.03 20.06
C TYR A 527 2.51 -11.55 20.15
N LEU A 528 1.41 -12.06 19.59
CA LEU A 528 1.05 -13.49 19.57
C LEU A 528 1.21 -14.23 20.92
N GLY A 529 0.83 -13.60 22.05
CA GLY A 529 0.93 -14.23 23.37
C GLY A 529 2.33 -14.18 24.01
N GLN A 530 3.28 -13.44 23.43
CA GLN A 530 4.66 -13.33 23.92
C GLN A 530 5.18 -11.88 23.84
N LYS A 531 6.39 -11.63 24.36
CA LYS A 531 7.10 -10.37 24.15
C LYS A 531 7.94 -10.46 22.88
N ALA A 532 7.79 -9.48 22.00
CA ALA A 532 8.57 -9.34 20.79
C ALA A 532 9.35 -8.03 20.81
N TRP A 533 10.64 -8.08 20.51
CA TRP A 533 11.55 -6.93 20.53
C TRP A 533 11.87 -6.48 19.10
N PHE A 534 11.77 -5.19 18.84
CA PHE A 534 12.29 -4.58 17.62
C PHE A 534 13.30 -3.48 17.95
N HIS A 535 14.24 -3.28 17.04
CA HIS A 535 15.23 -2.23 17.14
C HIS A 535 14.57 -0.87 16.80
N ASN A 536 14.62 0.05 17.75
CA ASN A 536 13.99 1.37 17.72
C ASN A 536 14.93 2.43 18.35
N PRO A 537 16.02 2.78 17.66
CA PRO A 537 17.03 3.68 18.20
C PRO A 537 16.54 5.12 18.21
N LYS A 538 16.85 5.87 19.27
CA LYS A 538 16.39 7.28 19.41
C LYS A 538 16.86 8.21 18.29
N ALA A 539 17.98 7.89 17.64
CA ALA A 539 18.54 8.68 16.56
C ALA A 539 17.85 8.45 15.22
N ASN A 540 17.24 7.27 15.02
CA ASN A 540 16.48 6.89 13.83
C ASN A 540 15.31 5.99 14.24
N PRO A 541 14.27 6.55 14.90
CA PRO A 541 13.19 5.75 15.45
C PRO A 541 12.47 4.98 14.33
N THR A 542 12.07 3.75 14.65
CA THR A 542 11.27 2.88 13.77
C THR A 542 9.82 2.76 14.23
N ALA A 543 9.46 3.51 15.28
CA ALA A 543 8.11 3.64 15.76
C ALA A 543 7.93 4.97 16.50
N VAL A 544 6.71 5.51 16.45
CA VAL A 544 6.29 6.71 17.19
C VAL A 544 5.44 6.35 18.40
N ASP A 545 5.56 7.12 19.48
CA ASP A 545 4.77 6.90 20.69
C ASP A 545 3.27 7.19 20.44
N ALA A 546 2.42 6.28 20.91
CA ALA A 546 0.98 6.37 20.76
C ALA A 546 0.24 6.10 22.08
N THR A 547 -1.03 6.47 22.14
CA THR A 547 -1.93 6.12 23.24
C THR A 547 -3.33 5.81 22.72
N GLY A 548 -4.01 4.91 23.41
CA GLY A 548 -5.32 4.40 23.02
C GLY A 548 -5.94 3.54 24.11
N LEU A 549 -6.80 2.63 23.68
CA LEU A 549 -7.42 1.62 24.53
C LEU A 549 -6.81 0.26 24.23
N VAL A 550 -6.56 -0.49 25.29
CA VAL A 550 -6.11 -1.87 25.21
C VAL A 550 -7.05 -2.80 25.97
N VAL A 551 -7.16 -4.02 25.50
CA VAL A 551 -7.78 -5.11 26.26
C VAL A 551 -6.74 -5.84 27.10
N THR A 552 -7.17 -6.36 28.24
CA THR A 552 -6.40 -7.32 29.05
C THR A 552 -7.35 -8.35 29.66
N PRO A 553 -6.95 -9.62 29.86
CA PRO A 553 -7.80 -10.62 30.50
C PRO A 553 -8.37 -10.12 31.84
N LYS A 554 -9.65 -10.42 32.10
CA LYS A 554 -10.28 -10.09 33.39
C LYS A 554 -9.56 -10.80 34.54
N LYS A 555 -9.53 -10.13 35.70
CA LYS A 555 -8.93 -10.67 36.93
C LYS A 555 -9.51 -12.05 37.25
N GLY A 556 -8.62 -13.03 37.46
CA GLY A 556 -8.98 -14.42 37.78
C GLY A 556 -8.93 -15.37 36.58
N LEU A 557 -8.83 -14.85 35.35
CA LEU A 557 -8.57 -15.66 34.17
C LEU A 557 -7.06 -15.81 33.96
N ALA A 558 -6.58 -17.04 33.75
CA ALA A 558 -5.17 -17.30 33.48
C ALA A 558 -4.79 -17.00 32.02
N SER A 559 -5.71 -17.27 31.09
CA SER A 559 -5.66 -16.87 29.70
C SER A 559 -7.07 -16.77 29.13
N ILE A 560 -7.19 -16.18 27.93
CA ILE A 560 -8.45 -16.08 27.18
C ILE A 560 -8.25 -16.57 25.73
N PRO A 561 -9.31 -17.10 25.09
CA PRO A 561 -9.28 -17.46 23.68
C PRO A 561 -9.25 -16.23 22.77
N VAL A 562 -8.78 -16.45 21.54
CA VAL A 562 -8.80 -15.51 20.42
C VAL A 562 -9.60 -16.15 19.28
N TYR A 563 -10.25 -15.34 18.44
CA TYR A 563 -11.07 -15.79 17.33
C TYR A 563 -10.74 -15.01 16.05
N GLY A 564 -10.61 -15.70 14.92
CA GLY A 564 -10.41 -15.06 13.60
C GLY A 564 -11.69 -14.49 12.98
N ARG A 565 -12.83 -14.67 13.65
CA ARG A 565 -14.16 -14.20 13.23
C ARG A 565 -15.00 -13.83 14.45
N ALA A 566 -15.73 -12.73 14.37
CA ALA A 566 -16.70 -12.34 15.40
C ALA A 566 -18.10 -12.87 15.05
N TYR A 567 -18.27 -14.19 15.10
CA TYR A 567 -19.55 -14.86 14.77
C TYR A 567 -20.54 -14.84 15.95
N PRO A 568 -21.86 -14.94 15.67
CA PRO A 568 -22.88 -14.92 16.69
C PRO A 568 -22.92 -16.24 17.48
N GLU A 569 -23.45 -16.20 18.71
CA GLU A 569 -23.68 -17.41 19.49
C GLU A 569 -24.70 -18.36 18.83
N ALA A 570 -24.59 -19.67 19.09
CA ALA A 570 -25.45 -20.68 18.46
C ALA A 570 -26.96 -20.42 18.59
N SER A 571 -27.40 -19.79 19.69
CA SER A 571 -28.81 -19.45 19.91
C SER A 571 -29.34 -18.31 19.04
N ALA A 572 -28.47 -17.60 18.31
CA ALA A 572 -28.87 -16.54 17.39
C ALA A 572 -29.30 -17.06 16.02
N PHE A 573 -28.89 -18.26 15.64
CA PHE A 573 -29.18 -18.83 14.33
C PHE A 573 -30.65 -19.25 14.21
N PRO A 574 -31.39 -18.74 13.21
CA PRO A 574 -32.77 -19.13 12.99
C PRO A 574 -32.88 -20.56 12.43
N ALA A 575 -34.09 -21.12 12.50
CA ALA A 575 -34.36 -22.42 11.91
C ALA A 575 -34.07 -22.40 10.39
N GLY A 576 -33.32 -23.39 9.90
CA GLY A 576 -32.94 -23.50 8.49
C GLY A 576 -31.56 -22.93 8.16
N VAL A 577 -30.95 -22.15 9.06
CA VAL A 577 -29.56 -21.69 8.92
C VAL A 577 -28.64 -22.55 9.79
N PRO A 578 -27.65 -23.26 9.21
CA PRO A 578 -26.68 -24.01 9.99
C PRO A 578 -25.89 -23.10 10.93
N VAL A 579 -25.79 -23.51 12.20
CA VAL A 579 -24.96 -22.83 13.20
C VAL A 579 -23.50 -22.88 12.77
N GLN A 580 -22.87 -21.72 12.69
CA GLN A 580 -21.42 -21.62 12.52
C GLN A 580 -20.72 -21.72 13.88
N ALA A 581 -19.76 -22.63 13.98
CA ALA A 581 -19.06 -22.87 15.24
C ALA A 581 -18.05 -21.75 15.54
N LEU A 582 -18.20 -21.10 16.69
CA LEU A 582 -17.18 -20.17 17.19
C LEU A 582 -15.96 -20.95 17.68
N THR A 583 -14.94 -21.06 16.83
CA THR A 583 -13.75 -21.88 17.07
C THR A 583 -12.56 -21.00 17.49
N PRO A 584 -11.97 -21.22 18.68
CA PRO A 584 -10.77 -20.50 19.09
C PRO A 584 -9.58 -20.75 18.15
N MET A 585 -8.80 -19.71 17.91
CA MET A 585 -7.51 -19.78 17.21
C MET A 585 -6.46 -20.51 18.06
N PRO A 586 -5.36 -20.99 17.46
CA PRO A 586 -4.21 -21.56 18.19
C PRO A 586 -3.44 -20.56 19.06
N TYR A 587 -3.94 -19.33 19.17
CA TYR A 587 -3.42 -18.27 20.01
C TYR A 587 -4.23 -18.13 21.30
N SER A 588 -3.57 -17.66 22.36
CA SER A 588 -4.25 -17.25 23.58
C SER A 588 -3.58 -16.02 24.15
N ILE A 589 -4.33 -15.26 24.96
CA ILE A 589 -3.80 -14.08 25.64
C ILE A 589 -3.68 -14.39 27.14
N PRO A 590 -2.45 -14.62 27.64
CA PRO A 590 -2.19 -14.81 29.07
C PRO A 590 -2.53 -13.58 29.91
N ALA A 591 -2.83 -13.82 31.19
CA ALA A 591 -3.02 -12.78 32.18
C ALA A 591 -1.83 -11.81 32.23
N GLY A 592 -2.11 -10.51 32.29
CA GLY A 592 -1.11 -9.44 32.36
C GLY A 592 -0.62 -8.92 31.00
N GLN A 593 -1.01 -9.55 29.88
CA GLN A 593 -0.77 -9.02 28.55
C GLN A 593 -1.84 -8.01 28.13
N ARG A 594 -1.50 -7.17 27.16
CA ARG A 594 -2.33 -6.05 26.70
C ARG A 594 -2.25 -5.95 25.18
N TYR A 595 -3.38 -5.70 24.51
CA TYR A 595 -3.45 -5.61 23.05
C TYR A 595 -4.30 -4.42 22.63
N VAL A 596 -3.86 -3.69 21.59
CA VAL A 596 -4.53 -2.49 21.06
C VAL A 596 -5.90 -2.87 20.50
N VAL A 597 -6.88 -2.00 20.68
CA VAL A 597 -8.26 -2.21 20.24
C VAL A 597 -8.56 -1.41 18.97
N GLY A 598 -9.04 -2.09 17.93
CA GLY A 598 -9.52 -1.46 16.68
C GLY A 598 -10.96 -0.97 16.77
N GLY A 599 -11.79 -1.66 17.55
CA GLY A 599 -13.19 -1.29 17.74
C GLY A 599 -13.97 -2.37 18.49
N ALA A 600 -15.26 -2.11 18.73
CA ALA A 600 -16.20 -3.09 19.26
C ALA A 600 -17.21 -3.48 18.19
N VAL A 601 -17.43 -4.78 18.02
CA VAL A 601 -18.36 -5.34 17.02
C VAL A 601 -19.31 -6.33 17.66
N HIS A 602 -20.52 -6.44 17.10
CA HIS A 602 -21.47 -7.48 17.47
C HIS A 602 -21.23 -8.74 16.65
N GLY A 603 -21.60 -9.90 17.22
CA GLY A 603 -21.55 -11.17 16.52
C GLY A 603 -22.44 -11.15 15.29
N GLU A 604 -21.87 -11.33 14.10
CA GLU A 604 -22.61 -11.32 12.83
C GLU A 604 -22.12 -12.41 11.88
N TYR A 605 -23.03 -12.94 11.07
CA TYR A 605 -22.72 -13.88 10.00
C TYR A 605 -23.69 -13.72 8.84
N TYR A 606 -23.15 -13.46 7.65
CA TYR A 606 -23.93 -13.42 6.43
C TYR A 606 -24.14 -14.83 5.88
N TYR A 607 -25.37 -15.33 5.92
CA TYR A 607 -25.73 -16.59 5.29
C TYR A 607 -26.18 -16.35 3.86
N SER A 608 -25.38 -16.77 2.88
CA SER A 608 -25.68 -16.58 1.44
C SER A 608 -25.24 -17.76 0.57
N VAL A 609 -25.39 -18.99 1.07
CA VAL A 609 -24.86 -20.20 0.43
C VAL A 609 -25.60 -20.66 -0.85
N THR A 610 -26.47 -19.82 -1.42
CA THR A 610 -27.35 -20.14 -2.56
C THR A 610 -27.26 -19.07 -3.64
N PHE A 611 -27.62 -19.41 -4.89
CA PHE A 611 -27.70 -18.41 -5.96
C PHE A 611 -28.90 -17.47 -5.84
N ASP A 612 -29.99 -17.91 -5.20
CA ASP A 612 -31.18 -17.06 -4.99
C ASP A 612 -30.99 -16.17 -3.75
N PRO A 613 -30.92 -14.83 -3.89
CA PRO A 613 -30.76 -13.93 -2.75
C PRO A 613 -31.95 -13.95 -1.79
N ALA A 614 -33.10 -14.52 -2.15
CA ALA A 614 -34.26 -14.61 -1.26
C ALA A 614 -34.02 -15.48 -0.01
N SER A 615 -33.05 -16.40 -0.06
CA SER A 615 -32.62 -17.18 1.12
C SER A 615 -31.52 -16.51 1.94
N HIS A 616 -30.96 -15.40 1.45
CA HIS A 616 -29.85 -14.73 2.12
C HIS A 616 -30.34 -14.02 3.38
N GLN A 617 -29.54 -14.08 4.44
CA GLN A 617 -29.89 -13.39 5.68
C GLN A 617 -28.66 -13.14 6.57
N VAL A 618 -28.67 -11.99 7.25
CA VAL A 618 -27.68 -11.65 8.26
C VAL A 618 -28.14 -12.15 9.62
N VAL A 619 -27.41 -13.12 10.18
CA VAL A 619 -27.61 -13.61 11.55
C VAL A 619 -26.89 -12.67 12.51
N ARG A 620 -27.60 -12.14 13.51
CA ARG A 620 -27.03 -11.23 14.51
C ARG A 620 -27.15 -11.80 15.92
N GLY A 621 -26.03 -11.84 16.63
CA GLY A 621 -25.90 -12.33 17.99
C GLY A 621 -25.83 -11.22 19.03
N LYS A 622 -25.82 -11.62 20.29
CA LYS A 622 -25.66 -10.72 21.45
C LYS A 622 -24.23 -10.62 21.92
N ASN A 623 -23.37 -11.56 21.52
CA ASN A 623 -21.94 -11.48 21.80
C ASN A 623 -21.36 -10.17 21.26
N VAL A 624 -20.54 -9.53 22.09
CA VAL A 624 -19.74 -8.36 21.71
C VAL A 624 -18.28 -8.79 21.72
N TYR A 625 -17.58 -8.40 20.67
CA TYR A 625 -16.16 -8.66 20.48
C TYR A 625 -15.41 -7.34 20.45
N TYR A 626 -14.16 -7.36 20.90
CA TYR A 626 -13.20 -6.32 20.56
C TYR A 626 -12.29 -6.87 19.46
N GLU A 627 -12.15 -6.10 18.38
CA GLU A 627 -11.06 -6.31 17.42
C GLU A 627 -9.75 -5.86 18.07
N ILE A 628 -8.69 -6.65 17.90
CA ILE A 628 -7.38 -6.41 18.46
C ILE A 628 -6.27 -6.58 17.42
N GLN A 629 -5.19 -5.80 17.54
CA GLN A 629 -3.94 -6.13 16.86
C GLN A 629 -3.29 -7.34 17.55
N LEU A 630 -3.24 -8.50 16.91
CA LEU A 630 -2.60 -9.70 17.45
C LEU A 630 -1.61 -10.27 16.44
N GLY A 631 -0.32 -10.05 16.70
CA GLY A 631 0.71 -10.42 15.74
C GLY A 631 0.69 -9.48 14.53
N HIS A 632 0.81 -10.04 13.33
CA HIS A 632 0.75 -9.29 12.08
C HIS A 632 -0.69 -9.00 11.62
N ARG A 633 -1.69 -9.66 12.20
CA ARG A 633 -3.10 -9.64 11.77
C ARG A 633 -4.00 -8.95 12.82
N VAL A 634 -5.20 -8.56 12.40
CA VAL A 634 -6.30 -8.21 13.33
C VAL A 634 -7.05 -9.48 13.73
N GLU A 635 -7.50 -9.58 14.97
CA GLU A 635 -8.20 -10.75 15.53
C GLU A 635 -9.27 -10.31 16.54
N TYR A 636 -10.09 -11.22 17.05
CA TYR A 636 -11.21 -10.89 17.94
C TYR A 636 -11.12 -11.57 19.30
N VAL A 637 -11.55 -10.86 20.35
CA VAL A 637 -11.75 -11.42 21.70
C VAL A 637 -13.12 -11.06 22.23
N LEU A 638 -13.73 -11.96 23.01
CA LEU A 638 -15.01 -11.69 23.64
C LEU A 638 -14.89 -10.61 24.71
N ALA A 639 -15.75 -9.60 24.66
CA ALA A 639 -15.83 -8.55 25.68
C ALA A 639 -16.19 -9.10 27.08
N SER A 640 -16.78 -10.29 27.16
CA SER A 640 -17.02 -11.00 28.43
C SER A 640 -15.74 -11.42 29.15
N ASP A 641 -14.63 -11.55 28.42
CA ASP A 641 -13.39 -12.15 28.92
C ASP A 641 -12.30 -11.11 29.23
N VAL A 642 -12.48 -9.88 28.74
CA VAL A 642 -11.49 -8.80 28.86
C VAL A 642 -12.00 -7.58 29.61
N ALA A 643 -11.06 -6.87 30.25
CA ALA A 643 -11.24 -5.50 30.68
C ALA A 643 -10.65 -4.56 29.62
N LEU A 644 -11.41 -3.52 29.27
CA LEU A 644 -10.95 -2.42 28.44
C LEU A 644 -10.32 -1.35 29.35
N VAL A 645 -9.06 -0.99 29.10
CA VAL A 645 -8.31 -0.04 29.93
C VAL A 645 -7.52 0.94 29.06
N PRO A 646 -7.21 2.16 29.55
CA PRO A 646 -6.27 3.05 28.86
C PRO A 646 -4.92 2.37 28.67
N SER A 647 -4.23 2.68 27.57
CA SER A 647 -2.92 2.14 27.24
C SER A 647 -1.80 2.65 28.16
N ALA A 648 -1.89 3.89 28.61
CA ALA A 648 -0.93 4.49 29.53
C ALA A 648 -0.82 3.63 30.79
N LEU A 649 0.41 3.27 31.14
CA LEU A 649 0.68 2.65 32.43
C LEU A 649 0.73 3.76 33.49
N PRO A 650 0.03 3.60 34.64
CA PRO A 650 0.09 4.57 35.73
C PRO A 650 1.48 4.73 36.34
#